data_AF-A0A0B1U375-F1
#
_entry.id   AF-A0A0B1U375-F1
#
_cell.length_a   1.000
_cell.length_b   1.000
_cell.length_c   1.000
_cell.angle_alpha   90.00
_cell.angle_beta   90.00
_cell.angle_gamma   90.00
#
_symmetry.space_group_name_H-M   'P 1'
#
loop_
_entity.id
_entity.type
_entity.pdbx_description
1 polymer ?
#
loop_
_entity_poly.entity_id
_entity_poly.type
_entity_poly.pdbx_seq_one_letter_code
_entity_poly.pdbx_strand_id
1 'polypeptide(L)'
;MTPHRPHHPPEANTKRWLLNLGCGGTHHPAWTNIDFTPMPPDVLGYDLGREIPFPDNTFQAVYHSHLLEHLPKRTAPLFLAQCLRVLQPGGVLRLAVPDLEGIARAYLATVDGLEHGQPEAEDRHAWMVVELVDQLTRHVSGGEMLQFWRQQPMPAQDFVLSRIGAEARPAMAAAKDLPPSPDPALATPEAIGQFRRSGECHLWMYDRFSLRRLLEETGFTDIRVVPASVSDIPDFADYQLDVEADGRTRKPDSLFMEARKPDAPDAPGLRVAQYCMQHTGGAGSAALRLHQGLQAIAANTFLYVSKSAQPCPGVAVIPAAPGQALTRDETGQSLIHAQWPAFLQRNKALLAHYPQRPPYLEMFSGSETAGRISDIPAMELTDIHHLHWIGGTVDICGDTAFLKGRPLVWTLHDMHPITGGCHYAGSCRGFERHCGSCPQLGSSDDADHSRREWLRKKAAYRELDITVVCPSRWLAQEVQKSSLLGKKPVHVIPNGVPTDVFKPLQRTLIRQHLGLGAEDFVLIFGADAMATRRKGLAELLAALHQLSAGNNASRLVLLTFGSHEGLDPAALPCRSLNLGRLGTPMELALAYNAADCLLVPSLEDNLPNVVLEAMACGVPVAGFATGGIPDMVEDGTTGRLAPTGDAQALARCIADLRDLPARQQALCRLQCRETVLSRFTLMAQARAYSDLYRRVLEARR
;
A
#
# COMPACT_ATOMS: atom_id res chain seq x y z
N MET A 1 -59.15 -35.48 10.20
CA MET A 1 -58.79 -34.52 9.14
C MET A 1 -58.62 -33.15 9.80
N THR A 2 -57.39 -32.79 10.14
CA THR A 2 -57.02 -31.52 10.75
C THR A 2 -56.26 -30.70 9.68
N PRO A 3 -56.54 -29.40 9.53
CA PRO A 3 -56.09 -28.66 8.37
C PRO A 3 -54.63 -28.22 8.52
N HIS A 4 -53.87 -28.44 7.45
CA HIS A 4 -52.52 -27.94 7.23
C HIS A 4 -52.47 -26.41 7.39
N ARG A 5 -51.51 -25.92 8.21
CA ARG A 5 -51.01 -24.56 8.09
C ARG A 5 -50.23 -24.43 6.77
N PRO A 6 -50.40 -23.36 5.98
CA PRO A 6 -49.58 -23.14 4.80
C PRO A 6 -48.17 -22.72 5.24
N HIS A 7 -47.17 -23.43 4.71
CA HIS A 7 -45.79 -22.95 4.69
C HIS A 7 -45.75 -21.66 3.87
N HIS A 8 -45.32 -20.56 4.49
CA HIS A 8 -44.92 -19.37 3.75
C HIS A 8 -43.73 -19.73 2.83
N PRO A 9 -43.72 -19.31 1.56
CA PRO A 9 -42.54 -19.41 0.72
C PRO A 9 -41.46 -18.45 1.24
N PRO A 10 -40.17 -18.81 1.24
CA PRO A 10 -39.11 -17.86 1.59
C PRO A 10 -39.06 -16.75 0.53
N GLU A 11 -39.11 -15.50 1.00
CA GLU A 11 -39.06 -14.29 0.19
C GLU A 11 -37.81 -14.26 -0.71
N ALA A 12 -37.98 -13.76 -1.93
CA ALA A 12 -36.95 -13.64 -2.96
C ALA A 12 -35.84 -12.61 -2.67
N ASN A 13 -35.54 -12.29 -1.39
CA ASN A 13 -34.62 -11.24 -0.95
C ASN A 13 -33.43 -11.74 -0.11
N THR A 14 -33.32 -13.05 0.16
CA THR A 14 -32.27 -13.64 1.01
C THR A 14 -30.90 -13.81 0.33
N LYS A 15 -30.85 -13.88 -1.01
CA LYS A 15 -29.59 -14.07 -1.79
C LYS A 15 -28.52 -12.98 -1.57
N ARG A 16 -28.88 -11.83 -0.99
CA ARG A 16 -28.00 -10.65 -0.89
C ARG A 16 -27.10 -10.59 0.35
N TRP A 17 -27.13 -11.59 1.24
CA TRP A 17 -26.51 -11.47 2.57
C TRP A 17 -25.50 -12.57 2.93
N LEU A 18 -25.36 -13.63 2.12
CA LEU A 18 -24.42 -14.73 2.36
C LEU A 18 -23.47 -14.88 1.16
N LEU A 19 -22.16 -14.97 1.39
CA LEU A 19 -21.13 -15.06 0.35
C LEU A 19 -20.30 -16.33 0.49
N ASN A 20 -20.24 -17.15 -0.55
CA ASN A 20 -19.44 -18.37 -0.63
C ASN A 20 -18.31 -18.17 -1.67
N LEU A 21 -17.06 -18.26 -1.22
CA LEU A 21 -15.87 -17.98 -2.03
C LEU A 21 -15.13 -19.28 -2.33
N GLY A 22 -14.77 -19.49 -3.60
CA GLY A 22 -14.10 -20.72 -4.04
C GLY A 22 -15.01 -21.94 -3.88
N CYS A 23 -16.27 -21.82 -4.27
CA CYS A 23 -17.28 -22.82 -3.94
C CYS A 23 -17.05 -24.18 -4.61
N GLY A 24 -16.29 -24.23 -5.71
CA GLY A 24 -16.13 -25.42 -6.53
C GLY A 24 -17.49 -26.07 -6.84
N GLY A 25 -17.54 -27.40 -6.71
CA GLY A 25 -18.78 -28.17 -6.87
C GLY A 25 -19.78 -28.05 -5.71
N THR A 26 -19.44 -27.37 -4.61
CA THR A 26 -20.27 -27.32 -3.39
C THR A 26 -20.73 -25.92 -3.09
N HIS A 27 -21.96 -25.66 -3.47
CA HIS A 27 -22.63 -24.38 -3.34
C HIS A 27 -24.08 -24.60 -2.97
N HIS A 28 -24.70 -23.56 -2.42
CA HIS A 28 -26.11 -23.56 -2.09
C HIS A 28 -26.78 -22.34 -2.72
N PRO A 29 -28.00 -22.44 -3.30
CA PRO A 29 -28.64 -21.36 -4.02
C PRO A 29 -29.01 -20.15 -3.15
N ALA A 30 -29.02 -20.29 -1.82
CA ALA A 30 -29.21 -19.17 -0.90
C ALA A 30 -27.97 -18.26 -0.79
N TRP A 31 -26.80 -18.73 -1.24
CA TRP A 31 -25.53 -18.02 -1.17
C TRP A 31 -25.23 -17.33 -2.50
N THR A 32 -24.56 -16.18 -2.44
CA THR A 32 -23.83 -15.65 -3.59
C THR A 32 -22.56 -16.47 -3.73
N ASN A 33 -22.45 -17.28 -4.78
CA ASN A 33 -21.33 -18.22 -4.97
C ASN A 33 -20.33 -17.64 -5.97
N ILE A 34 -19.04 -17.65 -5.64
CA ILE A 34 -17.93 -17.27 -6.51
C ILE A 34 -16.98 -18.44 -6.70
N ASP A 35 -16.55 -18.67 -7.93
CA ASP A 35 -15.44 -19.57 -8.23
C ASP A 35 -14.60 -19.08 -9.41
N PHE A 36 -13.35 -19.53 -9.51
CA PHE A 36 -12.49 -19.26 -10.66
C PHE A 36 -12.98 -19.97 -11.92
N THR A 37 -13.51 -21.19 -11.76
CA THR A 37 -14.09 -22.01 -12.84
C THR A 37 -15.60 -22.15 -12.59
N PRO A 38 -16.43 -21.19 -13.03
CA PRO A 38 -17.84 -21.14 -12.65
C PRO A 38 -18.63 -22.28 -13.29
N MET A 39 -19.12 -23.19 -12.45
CA MET A 39 -20.04 -24.29 -12.82
C MET A 39 -20.91 -24.57 -11.59
N PRO A 40 -22.26 -24.47 -11.62
CA PRO A 40 -23.21 -24.14 -12.70
C PRO A 40 -23.44 -22.61 -12.94
N PRO A 41 -24.32 -22.17 -13.88
CA PRO A 41 -24.46 -20.77 -14.31
C PRO A 41 -24.77 -19.72 -13.22
N ASP A 42 -25.19 -20.15 -12.05
CA ASP A 42 -25.48 -19.31 -10.88
C ASP A 42 -24.24 -19.04 -10.00
N VAL A 43 -23.08 -19.60 -10.36
CA VAL A 43 -21.77 -19.29 -9.79
C VAL A 43 -21.11 -18.16 -10.58
N LEU A 44 -20.66 -17.13 -9.88
CA LEU A 44 -19.96 -15.99 -10.46
C LEU A 44 -18.49 -16.36 -10.73
N GLY A 45 -18.10 -16.31 -12.01
CA GLY A 45 -16.70 -16.47 -12.41
C GLY A 45 -15.85 -15.29 -11.97
N TYR A 46 -14.96 -15.47 -10.99
CA TYR A 46 -14.09 -14.39 -10.52
C TYR A 46 -12.74 -14.88 -9.97
N ASP A 47 -11.69 -14.11 -10.25
CA ASP A 47 -10.33 -14.33 -9.74
C ASP A 47 -10.18 -13.72 -8.34
N LEU A 48 -10.24 -14.56 -7.31
CA LEU A 48 -10.09 -14.16 -5.90
C LEU A 48 -8.65 -13.79 -5.50
N GLY A 49 -7.70 -13.83 -6.44
CA GLY A 49 -6.42 -13.12 -6.31
C GLY A 49 -6.55 -11.60 -6.44
N ARG A 50 -7.75 -11.11 -6.83
CA ARG A 50 -8.09 -9.69 -6.95
C ARG A 50 -9.04 -9.25 -5.83
N GLU A 51 -9.40 -7.97 -5.85
CA GLU A 51 -10.37 -7.41 -4.90
C GLU A 51 -11.74 -8.10 -5.02
N ILE A 52 -12.35 -8.52 -3.91
CA ILE A 52 -13.69 -9.14 -3.94
C ILE A 52 -14.69 -8.12 -4.52
N PRO A 53 -15.47 -8.47 -5.57
CA PRO A 53 -16.19 -7.50 -6.41
C PRO A 53 -17.51 -7.02 -5.78
N PHE A 54 -17.52 -6.77 -4.48
CA PHE A 54 -18.67 -6.29 -3.73
C PHE A 54 -18.31 -5.10 -2.84
N PRO A 55 -19.27 -4.21 -2.56
CA PRO A 55 -19.08 -3.11 -1.62
C PRO A 55 -18.74 -3.58 -0.20
N ASP A 56 -18.24 -2.65 0.59
CA ASP A 56 -17.99 -2.86 2.02
C ASP A 56 -19.30 -3.13 2.77
N ASN A 57 -19.25 -3.93 3.83
CA ASN A 57 -20.40 -4.21 4.70
C ASN A 57 -21.63 -4.73 3.93
N THR A 58 -21.41 -5.58 2.93
CA THR A 58 -22.50 -6.15 2.11
C THR A 58 -23.10 -7.41 2.74
N PHE A 59 -22.28 -8.31 3.28
CA PHE A 59 -22.71 -9.65 3.68
C PHE A 59 -22.74 -9.84 5.19
N GLN A 60 -23.73 -10.58 5.70
CA GLN A 60 -23.79 -11.03 7.08
C GLN A 60 -22.85 -12.21 7.35
N ALA A 61 -22.62 -13.04 6.33
CA ALA A 61 -21.68 -14.15 6.42
C ALA A 61 -20.82 -14.28 5.17
N VAL A 62 -19.56 -14.63 5.38
CA VAL A 62 -18.61 -15.06 4.35
C VAL A 62 -18.17 -16.47 4.71
N TYR A 63 -18.21 -17.36 3.74
CA TYR A 63 -17.80 -18.75 3.85
C TYR A 63 -16.79 -19.08 2.74
N HIS A 64 -15.77 -19.85 3.08
CA HIS A 64 -14.94 -20.54 2.09
C HIS A 64 -14.40 -21.84 2.68
N SER A 65 -14.22 -22.85 1.84
CA SER A 65 -13.71 -24.16 2.26
C SER A 65 -12.73 -24.66 1.22
N HIS A 66 -11.54 -25.03 1.68
CA HIS A 66 -10.44 -25.49 0.83
C HIS A 66 -10.04 -24.49 -0.27
N LEU A 67 -9.75 -23.26 0.15
CA LEU A 67 -9.39 -22.14 -0.72
C LEU A 67 -8.11 -21.42 -0.25
N LEU A 68 -8.00 -21.16 1.06
CA LEU A 68 -6.95 -20.32 1.62
C LEU A 68 -5.54 -20.94 1.49
N GLU A 69 -5.45 -22.26 1.49
CA GLU A 69 -4.24 -23.04 1.25
C GLU A 69 -3.68 -22.87 -0.17
N HIS A 70 -4.53 -22.53 -1.13
CA HIS A 70 -4.14 -22.29 -2.52
C HIS A 70 -3.63 -20.86 -2.75
N LEU A 71 -3.72 -19.99 -1.74
CA LEU A 71 -3.18 -18.64 -1.79
C LEU A 71 -1.75 -18.60 -1.24
N PRO A 72 -0.84 -17.82 -1.85
CA PRO A 72 0.47 -17.58 -1.27
C PRO A 72 0.35 -17.03 0.15
N LYS A 73 1.16 -17.52 1.09
CA LYS A 73 1.16 -17.05 2.50
C LYS A 73 1.22 -15.52 2.64
N ARG A 74 1.94 -14.85 1.73
CA ARG A 74 2.10 -13.38 1.72
C ARG A 74 0.84 -12.62 1.28
N THR A 75 -0.07 -13.25 0.53
CA THR A 75 -1.31 -12.64 0.04
C THR A 75 -2.54 -13.06 0.85
N ALA A 76 -2.45 -14.13 1.65
CA ALA A 76 -3.53 -14.57 2.54
C ALA A 76 -4.09 -13.44 3.45
N PRO A 77 -3.27 -12.55 4.07
CA PRO A 77 -3.81 -11.42 4.83
C PRO A 77 -4.62 -10.44 3.98
N LEU A 78 -4.24 -10.22 2.72
CA LEU A 78 -4.96 -9.33 1.82
C LEU A 78 -6.33 -9.92 1.45
N PHE A 79 -6.38 -11.21 1.16
CA PHE A 79 -7.64 -11.91 0.89
C PHE A 79 -8.58 -11.87 2.11
N LEU A 80 -8.07 -12.19 3.30
CA LEU A 80 -8.87 -12.13 4.52
C LEU A 80 -9.31 -10.69 4.87
N ALA A 81 -8.49 -9.68 4.54
CA ALA A 81 -8.89 -8.28 4.70
C ALA A 81 -10.05 -7.92 3.76
N GLN A 82 -10.11 -8.52 2.56
CA GLN A 82 -11.26 -8.39 1.67
C GLN A 82 -12.50 -9.09 2.25
N CYS A 83 -12.37 -10.29 2.83
CA CYS A 83 -13.47 -10.94 3.55
C CYS A 83 -13.99 -10.06 4.69
N LEU A 84 -13.09 -9.47 5.49
CA LEU A 84 -13.44 -8.53 6.56
C LEU A 84 -14.13 -7.27 6.01
N ARG A 85 -13.66 -6.74 4.88
CA ARG A 85 -14.21 -5.54 4.23
C ARG A 85 -15.66 -5.76 3.82
N VAL A 86 -15.95 -6.86 3.14
CA VAL A 86 -17.30 -7.14 2.61
C VAL A 86 -18.27 -7.64 3.69
N LEU A 87 -17.79 -8.11 4.83
CA LEU A 87 -18.63 -8.44 5.99
C LEU A 87 -19.24 -7.20 6.63
N GLN A 88 -20.49 -7.28 7.05
CA GLN A 88 -21.13 -6.31 7.93
C GLN A 88 -20.52 -6.36 9.33
N PRO A 89 -20.53 -5.27 10.10
CA PRO A 89 -20.14 -5.30 11.50
C PRO A 89 -20.90 -6.40 12.26
N GLY A 90 -20.19 -7.18 13.09
CA GLY A 90 -20.73 -8.37 13.76
C GLY A 90 -20.91 -9.60 12.86
N GLY A 91 -20.70 -9.46 11.55
CA GLY A 91 -20.82 -10.53 10.56
C GLY A 91 -19.80 -11.65 10.75
N VAL A 92 -20.16 -12.85 10.31
CA VAL A 92 -19.41 -14.09 10.57
C VAL A 92 -18.57 -14.50 9.36
N LEU A 93 -17.27 -14.67 9.56
CA LEU A 93 -16.43 -15.44 8.66
C LEU A 93 -16.39 -16.87 9.17
N ARG A 94 -16.80 -17.82 8.32
CA ARG A 94 -16.58 -19.24 8.54
C ARG A 94 -15.61 -19.76 7.49
N LEU A 95 -14.61 -20.53 7.89
CA LEU A 95 -13.68 -21.12 6.95
C LEU A 95 -13.26 -22.53 7.33
N ALA A 96 -12.92 -23.31 6.30
CA ALA A 96 -12.30 -24.63 6.45
C ALA A 96 -11.03 -24.72 5.60
N VAL A 97 -9.97 -25.28 6.20
CA VAL A 97 -8.68 -25.57 5.56
C VAL A 97 -8.21 -26.97 5.97
N PRO A 98 -7.30 -27.60 5.22
CA PRO A 98 -6.65 -28.84 5.67
C PRO A 98 -6.01 -28.67 7.05
N ASP A 99 -6.32 -29.57 8.00
CA ASP A 99 -5.82 -29.50 9.37
C ASP A 99 -4.37 -29.99 9.45
N LEU A 100 -3.41 -29.07 9.32
CA LEU A 100 -1.98 -29.41 9.40
C LEU A 100 -1.64 -30.12 10.71
N GLU A 101 -2.25 -29.71 11.82
CA GLU A 101 -1.97 -30.32 13.13
C GLU A 101 -2.53 -31.75 13.19
N GLY A 102 -3.77 -31.95 12.75
CA GLY A 102 -4.40 -33.26 12.68
C GLY A 102 -3.65 -34.22 11.76
N ILE A 103 -3.23 -33.74 10.58
CA ILE A 103 -2.44 -34.50 9.61
C ILE A 103 -1.08 -34.88 10.22
N ALA A 104 -0.37 -33.93 10.84
CA ALA A 104 0.92 -34.22 11.47
C ALA A 104 0.81 -35.23 12.62
N ARG A 105 -0.25 -35.16 13.43
CA ARG A 105 -0.50 -36.15 14.49
C ARG A 105 -0.81 -37.53 13.92
N ALA A 106 -1.62 -37.61 12.88
CA ALA A 106 -1.92 -38.88 12.21
C ALA A 106 -0.66 -39.48 11.57
N TYR A 107 0.19 -38.65 10.95
CA TYR A 107 1.50 -39.07 10.44
C TYR A 107 2.37 -39.67 11.56
N LEU A 108 2.56 -38.96 12.67
CA LEU A 108 3.35 -39.46 13.81
C LEU A 108 2.78 -40.76 14.39
N ALA A 109 1.45 -40.88 14.50
CA ALA A 109 0.81 -42.11 14.97
C ALA A 109 1.09 -43.31 14.06
N THR A 110 1.24 -43.10 12.74
CA THR A 110 1.64 -44.17 11.81
C THR A 110 3.11 -44.55 11.95
N VAL A 111 4.00 -43.59 12.25
CA VAL A 111 5.41 -43.85 12.58
C VAL A 111 5.51 -44.68 13.87
N ASP A 112 4.79 -44.30 14.92
CA ASP A 112 4.74 -45.08 16.17
C ASP A 112 4.20 -46.49 15.91
N GLY A 113 3.17 -46.63 15.06
CA GLY A 113 2.61 -47.92 14.67
C GLY A 113 3.62 -48.83 13.95
N LEU A 114 4.48 -48.25 13.10
CA LEU A 114 5.56 -48.97 12.42
C LEU A 114 6.61 -49.48 13.41
N GLU A 115 7.03 -48.65 14.36
CA GLU A 115 8.00 -49.05 15.40
C GLU A 115 7.50 -50.21 16.27
N HIS A 116 6.17 -50.29 16.48
CA HIS A 116 5.52 -51.34 17.25
C HIS A 116 5.03 -52.53 16.40
N GLY A 117 5.35 -52.57 15.10
CA GLY A 117 5.02 -53.68 14.20
C GLY A 117 3.52 -53.86 13.93
N GLN A 118 2.75 -52.77 13.91
CA GLN A 118 1.32 -52.84 13.59
C GLN A 118 1.12 -53.19 12.09
N PRO A 119 0.32 -54.25 11.76
CA PRO A 119 0.22 -54.76 10.39
C PRO A 119 -0.26 -53.76 9.32
N GLU A 120 -1.02 -52.73 9.70
CA GLU A 120 -1.58 -51.73 8.78
C GLU A 120 -0.80 -50.41 8.77
N ALA A 121 0.25 -50.27 9.59
CA ALA A 121 0.92 -48.98 9.77
C ALA A 121 1.69 -48.53 8.54
N GLU A 122 2.23 -49.47 7.74
CA GLU A 122 2.96 -49.16 6.50
C GLU A 122 2.07 -48.51 5.45
N ASP A 123 0.92 -49.14 5.15
CA ASP A 123 -0.04 -48.61 4.17
C ASP A 123 -0.63 -47.26 4.63
N ARG A 124 -0.93 -47.12 5.93
CA ARG A 124 -1.43 -45.87 6.50
C ARG A 124 -0.37 -44.77 6.47
N HIS A 125 0.89 -45.10 6.77
CA HIS A 125 2.00 -44.16 6.69
C HIS A 125 2.21 -43.66 5.26
N ALA A 126 2.16 -44.56 4.27
CA ALA A 126 2.27 -44.19 2.86
C ALA A 126 1.20 -43.17 2.45
N TRP A 127 -0.05 -43.36 2.90
CA TRP A 127 -1.10 -42.36 2.69
C TRP A 127 -0.81 -41.04 3.41
N MET A 128 -0.37 -41.07 4.67
CA MET A 128 -0.10 -39.85 5.43
C MET A 128 1.01 -39.00 4.80
N VAL A 129 2.01 -39.61 4.17
CA VAL A 129 3.02 -38.87 3.40
C VAL A 129 2.40 -38.19 2.18
N VAL A 130 1.48 -38.85 1.47
CA VAL A 130 0.73 -38.25 0.36
C VAL A 130 -0.12 -37.08 0.86
N GLU A 131 -0.91 -37.27 1.92
CA GLU A 131 -1.79 -36.24 2.48
C GLU A 131 -0.99 -35.01 2.96
N LEU A 132 0.18 -35.22 3.59
CA LEU A 132 1.01 -34.14 4.15
C LEU A 132 1.93 -33.46 3.14
N VAL A 133 2.59 -34.23 2.26
CA VAL A 133 3.71 -33.74 1.44
C VAL A 133 3.30 -33.50 -0.01
N ASP A 134 2.61 -34.47 -0.64
CA ASP A 134 2.28 -34.41 -2.07
C ASP A 134 1.42 -33.17 -2.41
N GLN A 135 0.56 -32.74 -1.49
CA GLN A 135 -0.24 -31.52 -1.66
C GLN A 135 0.61 -30.24 -1.85
N LEU A 136 1.79 -30.17 -1.23
CA LEU A 136 2.68 -29.01 -1.26
C LEU A 136 3.71 -29.08 -2.41
N THR A 137 4.07 -30.29 -2.84
CA THR A 137 5.21 -30.53 -3.74
C THR A 137 4.85 -31.00 -5.13
N ARG A 138 3.61 -31.39 -5.40
CA ARG A 138 3.19 -31.87 -6.72
C ARG A 138 3.40 -30.84 -7.83
N HIS A 139 3.68 -31.34 -9.04
CA HIS A 139 3.90 -30.56 -10.25
C HIS A 139 3.12 -31.12 -11.46
N VAL A 140 2.23 -32.09 -11.21
CA VAL A 140 1.27 -32.67 -12.16
C VAL A 140 -0.08 -32.85 -11.46
N SER A 141 -1.17 -32.79 -12.24
CA SER A 141 -2.52 -32.99 -11.69
C SER A 141 -2.66 -34.38 -11.07
N GLY A 142 -3.32 -34.46 -9.93
CA GLY A 142 -3.49 -35.69 -9.15
C GLY A 142 -2.26 -36.18 -8.37
N GLY A 143 -1.03 -35.83 -8.77
CA GLY A 143 0.20 -36.14 -8.03
C GLY A 143 0.39 -37.62 -7.65
N GLU A 144 1.05 -37.85 -6.51
CA GLU A 144 1.17 -39.18 -5.89
C GLU A 144 -0.17 -39.72 -5.38
N MET A 145 -1.11 -38.84 -5.03
CA MET A 145 -2.46 -39.24 -4.63
C MET A 145 -3.17 -40.08 -5.71
N LEU A 146 -3.11 -39.65 -6.97
CA LEU A 146 -3.71 -40.40 -8.07
C LEU A 146 -3.02 -41.75 -8.29
N GLN A 147 -1.69 -41.82 -8.10
CA GLN A 147 -0.94 -43.07 -8.18
C GLN A 147 -1.33 -44.02 -7.05
N PHE A 148 -1.50 -43.50 -5.83
CA PHE A 148 -1.94 -44.25 -4.67
C PHE A 148 -3.34 -44.86 -4.88
N TRP A 149 -4.29 -44.09 -5.40
CA TRP A 149 -5.67 -44.56 -5.65
C TRP A 149 -5.78 -45.63 -6.75
N ARG A 150 -4.80 -45.71 -7.67
CA ARG A 150 -4.81 -46.70 -8.76
C ARG A 150 -4.41 -48.11 -8.35
N GLN A 151 -3.72 -48.26 -7.22
CA GLN A 151 -3.24 -49.55 -6.73
C GLN A 151 -4.40 -50.57 -6.55
N GLN A 152 -4.14 -51.86 -6.82
CA GLN A 152 -5.13 -52.93 -6.74
C GLN A 152 -4.61 -54.12 -5.90
N PRO A 153 -5.24 -54.42 -4.73
CA PRO A 153 -6.22 -53.59 -4.03
C PRO A 153 -5.62 -52.24 -3.59
N MET A 154 -6.45 -51.22 -3.37
CA MET A 154 -5.95 -49.93 -2.87
C MET A 154 -5.55 -50.09 -1.39
N PRO A 155 -4.30 -49.75 -1.02
CA PRO A 155 -3.86 -49.82 0.38
C PRO A 155 -4.68 -48.91 1.30
N ALA A 156 -4.97 -49.39 2.51
CA ALA A 156 -5.63 -48.63 3.58
C ALA A 156 -6.89 -47.85 3.16
N GLN A 157 -7.69 -48.35 2.21
CA GLN A 157 -8.81 -47.61 1.60
C GLN A 157 -9.80 -47.02 2.63
N ASP A 158 -10.18 -47.80 3.65
CA ASP A 158 -11.10 -47.33 4.70
C ASP A 158 -10.49 -46.23 5.57
N PHE A 159 -9.18 -46.30 5.84
CA PHE A 159 -8.45 -45.25 6.54
C PHE A 159 -8.40 -43.97 5.71
N VAL A 160 -8.09 -44.07 4.42
CA VAL A 160 -8.11 -42.92 3.49
C VAL A 160 -9.48 -42.24 3.51
N LEU A 161 -10.56 -43.01 3.34
CA LEU A 161 -11.92 -42.48 3.35
C LEU A 161 -12.31 -41.86 4.70
N SER A 162 -11.78 -42.38 5.81
CA SER A 162 -11.98 -41.78 7.14
C SER A 162 -11.29 -40.43 7.31
N ARG A 163 -10.21 -40.17 6.54
CA ARG A 163 -9.47 -38.90 6.54
C ARG A 163 -10.16 -37.88 5.64
N ILE A 164 -10.21 -38.14 4.33
CA ILE A 164 -10.63 -37.15 3.32
C ILE A 164 -12.14 -37.13 3.04
N GLY A 165 -12.89 -38.03 3.67
CA GLY A 165 -14.34 -38.07 3.58
C GLY A 165 -14.89 -39.02 2.50
N ALA A 166 -16.18 -39.32 2.62
CA ALA A 166 -16.88 -40.25 1.72
C ALA A 166 -17.06 -39.70 0.30
N GLU A 167 -17.00 -38.38 0.12
CA GLU A 167 -17.09 -37.72 -1.18
C GLU A 167 -15.93 -38.07 -2.12
N ALA A 168 -14.83 -38.61 -1.60
CA ALA A 168 -13.71 -39.05 -2.43
C ALA A 168 -14.03 -40.34 -3.22
N ARG A 169 -15.05 -41.13 -2.83
CA ARG A 169 -15.35 -42.44 -3.45
C ARG A 169 -15.54 -42.36 -4.98
N PRO A 170 -16.32 -41.41 -5.55
CA PRO A 170 -16.46 -41.31 -7.00
C PRO A 170 -15.14 -40.97 -7.70
N ALA A 171 -14.34 -40.07 -7.11
CA ALA A 171 -13.04 -39.69 -7.66
C ALA A 171 -12.04 -40.87 -7.63
N MET A 172 -12.01 -41.63 -6.53
CA MET A 172 -11.21 -42.85 -6.41
C MET A 172 -11.64 -43.93 -7.41
N ALA A 173 -12.94 -44.06 -7.69
CA ALA A 173 -13.44 -44.99 -8.70
C ALA A 173 -13.02 -44.56 -10.11
N ALA A 174 -13.15 -43.26 -10.44
CA ALA A 174 -12.78 -42.70 -11.73
C ALA A 174 -11.27 -42.64 -11.98
N ALA A 175 -10.45 -42.63 -10.91
CA ALA A 175 -8.98 -42.60 -10.98
C ALA A 175 -8.38 -43.73 -11.85
N LYS A 176 -9.08 -44.86 -11.95
CA LYS A 176 -8.69 -46.01 -12.75
C LYS A 176 -8.72 -45.73 -14.26
N ASP A 177 -9.64 -44.87 -14.69
CA ASP A 177 -9.90 -44.59 -16.11
C ASP A 177 -9.17 -43.34 -16.61
N LEU A 178 -8.56 -42.55 -15.71
CA LEU A 178 -7.75 -41.40 -16.08
C LEU A 178 -6.45 -41.85 -16.77
N PRO A 179 -5.93 -41.09 -17.76
CA PRO A 179 -4.64 -41.40 -18.37
C PRO A 179 -3.49 -41.28 -17.35
N PRO A 180 -2.37 -42.01 -17.53
CA PRO A 180 -1.19 -41.85 -16.68
C PRO A 180 -0.68 -40.40 -16.74
N SER A 181 -0.32 -39.85 -15.58
CA SER A 181 0.25 -38.50 -15.51
C SER A 181 1.60 -38.50 -16.25
N PRO A 182 1.94 -37.43 -16.99
CA PRO A 182 3.24 -37.32 -17.65
C PRO A 182 4.36 -37.38 -16.60
N ASP A 183 5.51 -37.95 -16.98
CA ASP A 183 6.65 -38.16 -16.07
C ASP A 183 7.15 -36.81 -15.49
N PRO A 184 7.06 -36.62 -14.17
CA PRO A 184 7.74 -35.57 -13.41
C PRO A 184 9.13 -35.15 -13.90
N ALA A 185 9.98 -36.14 -14.18
CA ALA A 185 11.38 -35.94 -14.49
C ALA A 185 11.62 -35.28 -15.87
N LEU A 186 10.57 -35.22 -16.69
CA LEU A 186 10.60 -34.64 -18.05
C LEU A 186 10.00 -33.22 -18.10
N ALA A 187 9.50 -32.68 -16.99
CA ALA A 187 8.88 -31.36 -16.95
C ALA A 187 9.92 -30.22 -16.99
N THR A 188 9.76 -29.27 -17.91
CA THR A 188 10.61 -28.07 -17.94
C THR A 188 10.27 -27.14 -16.75
N PRO A 189 11.21 -26.26 -16.32
CA PRO A 189 10.92 -25.26 -15.29
C PRO A 189 9.67 -24.40 -15.59
N GLU A 190 9.41 -24.09 -16.85
CA GLU A 190 8.22 -23.35 -17.29
C GLU A 190 6.94 -24.15 -17.07
N ALA A 191 6.93 -25.45 -17.40
CA ALA A 191 5.78 -26.32 -17.19
C ALA A 191 5.46 -26.47 -15.70
N ILE A 192 6.49 -26.64 -14.85
CA ILE A 192 6.36 -26.67 -13.40
C ILE A 192 5.78 -25.33 -12.90
N GLY A 193 6.32 -24.21 -13.39
CA GLY A 193 5.84 -22.87 -13.03
C GLY A 193 4.40 -22.60 -13.45
N GLN A 194 3.96 -23.12 -14.61
CA GLN A 194 2.57 -23.02 -15.06
C GLN A 194 1.64 -23.85 -14.18
N PHE A 195 2.00 -25.11 -13.90
CA PHE A 195 1.21 -25.98 -13.02
C PHE A 195 1.08 -25.40 -11.61
N ARG A 196 2.16 -24.88 -11.01
CA ARG A 196 2.08 -24.27 -9.67
C ARG A 196 1.18 -23.02 -9.61
N ARG A 197 0.74 -22.50 -10.76
CA ARG A 197 -0.24 -21.41 -10.88
C ARG A 197 -1.64 -21.88 -11.29
N SER A 198 -1.87 -23.19 -11.47
CA SER A 198 -3.18 -23.74 -11.88
C SER A 198 -4.23 -23.69 -10.77
N GLY A 199 -3.81 -23.54 -9.51
CA GLY A 199 -4.68 -23.62 -8.34
C GLY A 199 -4.78 -25.02 -7.73
N GLU A 200 -4.15 -26.06 -8.30
CA GLU A 200 -4.21 -27.42 -7.73
C GLU A 200 -3.22 -27.68 -6.59
N CYS A 201 -2.19 -26.86 -6.44
CA CYS A 201 -1.17 -27.05 -5.41
C CYS A 201 -1.52 -26.26 -4.15
N HIS A 202 -1.33 -26.86 -2.97
CA HIS A 202 -1.36 -26.13 -1.71
C HIS A 202 -0.07 -25.31 -1.61
N LEU A 203 -0.21 -23.99 -1.49
CA LEU A 203 0.90 -23.06 -1.33
C LEU A 203 1.25 -22.82 0.14
N TRP A 204 0.32 -23.13 1.04
CA TRP A 204 0.52 -23.09 2.49
C TRP A 204 -0.49 -24.00 3.20
N MET A 205 -0.18 -24.48 4.40
CA MET A 205 -1.13 -25.18 5.28
C MET A 205 -1.17 -24.52 6.65
N TYR A 206 -2.31 -24.62 7.33
CA TYR A 206 -2.52 -23.94 8.59
C TYR A 206 -2.87 -24.91 9.71
N ASP A 207 -2.41 -24.58 10.91
CA ASP A 207 -2.83 -25.17 12.17
C ASP A 207 -3.70 -24.15 12.93
N ARG A 208 -4.29 -24.58 14.06
CA ARG A 208 -5.17 -23.71 14.86
C ARG A 208 -4.51 -22.41 15.35
N PHE A 209 -3.19 -22.39 15.57
CA PHE A 209 -2.46 -21.22 16.04
C PHE A 209 -2.10 -20.29 14.88
N SER A 210 -1.54 -20.83 13.80
CA SER A 210 -1.14 -20.04 12.64
C SER A 210 -2.35 -19.42 11.94
N LEU A 211 -3.47 -20.14 11.85
CA LEU A 211 -4.73 -19.59 11.31
C LEU A 211 -5.35 -18.54 12.23
N ARG A 212 -5.43 -18.81 13.54
CA ARG A 212 -5.92 -17.84 14.52
C ARG A 212 -5.14 -16.54 14.46
N ARG A 213 -3.81 -16.63 14.47
CA ARG A 213 -2.93 -15.46 14.42
C ARG A 213 -3.13 -14.66 13.14
N LEU A 214 -3.27 -15.34 12.00
CA LEU A 214 -3.55 -14.68 10.72
C LEU A 214 -4.88 -13.92 10.74
N LEU A 215 -5.92 -14.50 11.34
CA LEU A 215 -7.23 -13.86 11.51
C LEU A 215 -7.15 -12.65 12.47
N GLU A 216 -6.45 -12.78 13.59
CA GLU A 216 -6.20 -11.69 14.56
C GLU A 216 -5.43 -10.53 13.91
N GLU A 217 -4.35 -10.82 13.18
CA GLU A 217 -3.54 -9.83 12.46
C GLU A 217 -4.34 -9.10 11.36
N THR A 218 -5.38 -9.75 10.82
CA THR A 218 -6.26 -9.16 9.81
C THR A 218 -7.40 -8.34 10.41
N GLY A 219 -7.62 -8.40 11.73
CA GLY A 219 -8.62 -7.60 12.44
C GLY A 219 -9.91 -8.34 12.78
N PHE A 220 -9.96 -9.66 12.64
CA PHE A 220 -11.08 -10.47 13.14
C PHE A 220 -11.03 -10.64 14.66
N THR A 221 -12.21 -10.88 15.26
CA THR A 221 -12.41 -11.13 16.71
C THR A 221 -13.25 -12.39 16.92
N ASP A 222 -13.44 -12.82 18.17
CA ASP A 222 -14.19 -14.04 18.54
C ASP A 222 -13.77 -15.28 17.72
N ILE A 223 -12.45 -15.46 17.58
CA ILE A 223 -11.88 -16.50 16.73
C ILE A 223 -11.88 -17.83 17.47
N ARG A 224 -12.51 -18.86 16.90
CA ARG A 224 -12.66 -20.16 17.55
C ARG A 224 -12.67 -21.30 16.56
N VAL A 225 -12.15 -22.44 17.00
CA VAL A 225 -12.31 -23.72 16.30
C VAL A 225 -13.72 -24.21 16.59
N VAL A 226 -14.45 -24.61 15.55
CA VAL A 226 -15.83 -25.10 15.64
C VAL A 226 -15.97 -26.47 14.99
N PRO A 227 -16.94 -27.30 15.39
CA PRO A 227 -17.30 -28.49 14.61
C PRO A 227 -17.87 -28.15 13.22
N ALA A 228 -17.82 -29.10 12.28
CA ALA A 228 -18.39 -28.95 10.94
C ALA A 228 -19.90 -28.63 10.95
N SER A 229 -20.64 -29.15 11.94
CA SER A 229 -22.10 -28.98 12.06
C SER A 229 -22.54 -27.77 12.88
N VAL A 230 -21.62 -27.04 13.50
CA VAL A 230 -21.93 -25.94 14.42
C VAL A 230 -21.45 -24.63 13.81
N SER A 231 -22.35 -23.65 13.74
CA SER A 231 -22.03 -22.31 13.23
C SER A 231 -22.87 -21.23 13.90
N ASP A 232 -22.30 -20.03 14.03
CA ASP A 232 -23.07 -18.82 14.34
C ASP A 232 -23.86 -18.29 13.13
N ILE A 233 -23.63 -18.84 11.94
CA ILE A 233 -24.44 -18.55 10.75
C ILE A 233 -25.76 -19.33 10.90
N PRO A 234 -26.93 -18.66 10.84
CA PRO A 234 -28.21 -19.33 10.97
C PRO A 234 -28.39 -20.45 9.95
N ASP A 235 -28.95 -21.58 10.40
CA ASP A 235 -29.29 -22.74 9.58
C ASP A 235 -28.10 -23.32 8.77
N PHE A 236 -26.86 -23.09 9.21
CA PHE A 236 -25.67 -23.42 8.41
C PHE A 236 -25.58 -24.90 8.00
N ALA A 237 -25.92 -25.81 8.93
CA ALA A 237 -25.90 -27.24 8.66
C ALA A 237 -26.91 -27.65 7.55
N ASP A 238 -28.02 -26.93 7.42
CA ASP A 238 -29.04 -27.21 6.40
C ASP A 238 -28.57 -26.85 4.99
N TYR A 239 -27.57 -25.96 4.86
CA TYR A 239 -26.93 -25.66 3.58
C TYR A 239 -26.03 -26.78 3.07
N GLN A 240 -25.69 -27.77 3.92
CA GLN A 240 -24.88 -28.96 3.56
C GLN A 240 -23.53 -28.61 2.91
N LEU A 241 -22.89 -27.54 3.39
CA LEU A 241 -21.59 -27.07 2.86
C LEU A 241 -20.40 -27.83 3.47
N ASP A 242 -20.42 -28.01 4.81
CA ASP A 242 -19.39 -28.75 5.59
C ASP A 242 -19.88 -30.12 6.08
N VAL A 243 -21.17 -30.40 5.96
CA VAL A 243 -21.82 -31.64 6.40
C VAL A 243 -22.64 -32.25 5.29
N GLU A 244 -22.71 -33.58 5.28
CA GLU A 244 -23.57 -34.37 4.41
C GLU A 244 -25.03 -34.34 4.90
N ALA A 245 -25.97 -34.74 4.05
CA ALA A 245 -27.40 -34.82 4.38
C ALA A 245 -27.72 -35.75 5.58
N ASP A 246 -26.82 -36.69 5.89
CA ASP A 246 -26.94 -37.59 7.05
C ASP A 246 -26.20 -37.08 8.31
N GLY A 247 -25.68 -35.86 8.27
CA GLY A 247 -25.00 -35.19 9.37
C GLY A 247 -23.52 -35.53 9.52
N ARG A 248 -22.95 -36.41 8.69
CA ARG A 248 -21.50 -36.67 8.70
C ARG A 248 -20.73 -35.46 8.23
N THR A 249 -19.53 -35.27 8.78
CA THR A 249 -18.60 -34.24 8.28
C THR A 249 -18.12 -34.61 6.89
N ARG A 250 -18.23 -33.65 5.96
CA ARG A 250 -17.90 -33.86 4.55
C ARG A 250 -16.39 -34.08 4.32
N LYS A 251 -15.56 -33.25 4.97
CA LYS A 251 -14.09 -33.34 4.95
C LYS A 251 -13.52 -33.47 6.38
N PRO A 252 -13.46 -34.70 6.95
CA PRO A 252 -13.07 -34.94 8.34
C PRO A 252 -11.64 -34.52 8.70
N ASP A 253 -10.77 -34.36 7.70
CA ASP A 253 -9.39 -33.87 7.77
C ASP A 253 -9.27 -32.34 7.84
N SER A 254 -10.39 -31.62 7.92
CA SER A 254 -10.40 -30.16 7.90
C SER A 254 -10.41 -29.53 9.29
N LEU A 255 -9.70 -28.41 9.41
CA LEU A 255 -9.80 -27.48 10.51
C LEU A 255 -10.87 -26.45 10.17
N PHE A 256 -11.98 -26.47 10.90
CA PHE A 256 -13.06 -25.50 10.77
C PHE A 256 -12.90 -24.39 11.82
N MET A 257 -12.91 -23.14 11.37
CA MET A 257 -12.82 -21.99 12.24
C MET A 257 -13.87 -20.94 11.90
N GLU A 258 -14.33 -20.28 12.95
CA GLU A 258 -15.18 -19.09 12.85
C GLU A 258 -14.48 -17.90 13.46
N ALA A 259 -14.79 -16.75 12.90
CA ALA A 259 -14.36 -15.46 13.39
C ALA A 259 -15.43 -14.41 13.07
N ARG A 260 -15.44 -13.33 13.83
CA ARG A 260 -16.37 -12.21 13.64
C ARG A 260 -15.63 -10.98 13.19
N LYS A 261 -16.24 -10.27 12.22
CA LYS A 261 -15.93 -8.86 12.06
C LYS A 261 -16.31 -8.17 13.37
N PRO A 262 -15.40 -7.41 14.01
CA PRO A 262 -15.74 -6.67 15.21
C PRO A 262 -17.05 -5.91 14.99
N ASP A 263 -17.94 -5.93 15.97
CA ASP A 263 -19.03 -4.97 15.99
C ASP A 263 -18.42 -3.60 15.80
N ALA A 264 -19.04 -2.79 14.94
CA ALA A 264 -18.67 -1.39 14.87
C ALA A 264 -18.81 -0.91 16.32
N PRO A 265 -17.75 -0.36 16.95
CA PRO A 265 -17.91 0.17 18.29
C PRO A 265 -19.14 1.08 18.27
N ASP A 266 -19.93 1.10 19.34
CA ASP A 266 -21.13 1.95 19.51
C ASP A 266 -20.81 3.47 19.53
N ALA A 267 -19.77 3.89 18.81
CA ALA A 267 -19.52 5.22 18.31
C ALA A 267 -19.11 5.07 16.83
N PRO A 268 -19.69 5.83 15.88
CA PRO A 268 -19.24 5.80 14.49
C PRO A 268 -17.72 5.93 14.46
N GLY A 269 -17.04 4.93 13.91
CA GLY A 269 -15.61 5.01 13.67
C GLY A 269 -15.31 6.30 12.93
N LEU A 270 -14.28 7.02 13.38
CA LEU A 270 -13.90 8.33 12.85
C LEU A 270 -13.89 8.34 11.32
N ARG A 271 -14.77 9.13 10.70
CA ARG A 271 -14.84 9.33 9.25
C ARG A 271 -13.92 10.46 8.83
N VAL A 272 -12.85 10.12 8.12
CA VAL A 272 -11.85 11.08 7.66
C VAL A 272 -11.87 11.17 6.14
N ALA A 273 -12.31 12.31 5.60
CA ALA A 273 -12.19 12.61 4.18
C ALA A 273 -10.87 13.35 3.94
N GLN A 274 -9.94 12.69 3.25
CA GLN A 274 -8.67 13.27 2.82
C GLN A 274 -8.80 13.83 1.40
N TYR A 275 -8.12 14.94 1.10
CA TYR A 275 -8.16 15.59 -0.21
C TYR A 275 -6.76 15.86 -0.71
N CYS A 276 -6.46 15.52 -1.96
CA CYS A 276 -5.18 15.79 -2.59
C CYS A 276 -5.29 16.01 -4.10
N MET A 277 -4.47 16.90 -4.67
CA MET A 277 -4.40 17.14 -6.12
C MET A 277 -4.33 15.84 -6.95
N GLN A 278 -3.41 14.96 -6.55
CA GLN A 278 -3.17 13.64 -7.12
C GLN A 278 -2.46 12.77 -6.07
N HIS A 279 -2.41 11.45 -6.28
CA HIS A 279 -1.76 10.50 -5.35
C HIS A 279 -0.35 10.07 -5.78
N THR A 280 0.25 10.79 -6.73
CA THR A 280 1.61 10.57 -7.22
C THR A 280 2.49 11.81 -7.01
N GLY A 281 3.82 11.65 -7.17
CA GLY A 281 4.80 12.70 -6.90
C GLY A 281 5.10 12.85 -5.40
N GLY A 282 5.84 13.88 -4.99
CA GLY A 282 6.28 14.03 -3.59
C GLY A 282 5.13 14.14 -2.60
N ALA A 283 4.30 15.17 -2.74
CA ALA A 283 3.16 15.43 -1.85
C ALA A 283 2.05 14.36 -1.99
N GLY A 284 1.73 13.98 -3.23
CA GLY A 284 0.69 12.98 -3.50
C GLY A 284 1.03 11.59 -2.95
N SER A 285 2.27 11.14 -3.13
CA SER A 285 2.70 9.85 -2.57
C SER A 285 2.72 9.88 -1.03
N ALA A 286 3.07 11.02 -0.43
CA ALA A 286 3.03 11.16 1.03
C ALA A 286 1.58 11.12 1.57
N ALA A 287 0.62 11.76 0.88
CA ALA A 287 -0.80 11.65 1.22
C ALA A 287 -1.32 10.21 1.07
N LEU A 288 -0.97 9.54 -0.04
CA LEU A 288 -1.35 8.14 -0.27
C LEU A 288 -0.79 7.19 0.80
N ARG A 289 0.48 7.38 1.20
CA ARG A 289 1.13 6.59 2.25
C ARG A 289 0.44 6.74 3.59
N LEU A 290 0.07 7.96 3.97
CA LEU A 290 -0.72 8.21 5.18
C LEU A 290 -2.09 7.52 5.08
N HIS A 291 -2.78 7.65 3.95
CA HIS A 291 -4.07 7.00 3.72
C HIS A 291 -3.98 5.47 3.90
N GLN A 292 -2.99 4.83 3.28
CA GLN A 292 -2.74 3.39 3.45
C GLN A 292 -2.45 3.02 4.91
N GLY A 293 -1.66 3.84 5.62
CA GLY A 293 -1.41 3.65 7.05
C GLY A 293 -2.69 3.75 7.90
N LEU A 294 -3.55 4.72 7.62
CA LEU A 294 -4.82 4.91 8.32
C LEU A 294 -5.81 3.76 8.05
N GLN A 295 -5.89 3.27 6.81
CA GLN A 295 -6.69 2.10 6.46
C GLN A 295 -6.27 0.84 7.24
N ALA A 296 -4.96 0.63 7.39
CA ALA A 296 -4.42 -0.54 8.08
C ALA A 296 -4.67 -0.53 9.61
N ILE A 297 -5.07 0.60 10.20
CA ILE A 297 -5.52 0.67 11.61
C ILE A 297 -7.05 0.81 11.73
N ALA A 298 -7.77 0.40 10.68
CA ALA A 298 -9.23 0.40 10.59
C ALA A 298 -9.91 1.79 10.70
N ALA A 299 -9.25 2.87 10.28
CA ALA A 299 -9.91 4.17 10.15
C ALA A 299 -10.85 4.17 8.93
N ASN A 300 -12.07 4.70 9.08
CA ASN A 300 -12.98 4.91 7.96
C ASN A 300 -12.52 6.16 7.19
N THR A 301 -11.65 5.98 6.19
CA THR A 301 -11.05 7.09 5.45
C THR A 301 -11.13 6.92 3.95
N PHE A 302 -11.34 8.04 3.26
CA PHE A 302 -11.33 8.14 1.81
C PHE A 302 -10.36 9.23 1.37
N LEU A 303 -9.56 8.96 0.33
CA LEU A 303 -8.69 9.95 -0.30
C LEU A 303 -9.28 10.40 -1.64
N TYR A 304 -9.75 11.63 -1.70
CA TYR A 304 -10.32 12.24 -2.88
C TYR A 304 -9.25 12.97 -3.69
N VAL A 305 -9.16 12.66 -4.99
CA VAL A 305 -8.17 13.23 -5.91
C VAL A 305 -8.77 13.80 -7.19
N SER A 306 -8.10 14.77 -7.83
CA SER A 306 -8.51 15.24 -9.17
C SER A 306 -7.90 14.42 -10.31
N LYS A 307 -6.77 13.76 -10.06
CA LYS A 307 -6.11 12.84 -10.99
C LYS A 307 -5.70 11.57 -10.27
N SER A 308 -6.08 10.42 -10.84
CA SER A 308 -5.72 9.10 -10.34
C SER A 308 -4.97 8.29 -11.40
N ALA A 309 -3.71 7.94 -11.12
CA ALA A 309 -2.86 7.19 -12.04
C ALA A 309 -3.20 5.69 -12.10
N GLN A 310 -3.79 5.14 -11.04
CA GLN A 310 -4.18 3.73 -10.94
C GLN A 310 -5.27 3.56 -9.86
N PRO A 311 -6.16 2.56 -9.99
CA PRO A 311 -7.09 2.20 -8.92
C PRO A 311 -6.33 1.85 -7.64
N CYS A 312 -6.75 2.42 -6.52
CA CYS A 312 -6.21 2.12 -5.20
C CYS A 312 -7.36 2.08 -4.19
N PRO A 313 -7.45 1.08 -3.29
CA PRO A 313 -8.54 0.98 -2.33
C PRO A 313 -8.70 2.26 -1.51
N GLY A 314 -9.94 2.76 -1.39
CA GLY A 314 -10.24 4.00 -0.66
C GLY A 314 -9.79 5.30 -1.34
N VAL A 315 -9.19 5.25 -2.53
CA VAL A 315 -8.87 6.43 -3.34
C VAL A 315 -9.95 6.63 -4.40
N ALA A 316 -10.65 7.76 -4.31
CA ALA A 316 -11.68 8.14 -5.27
C ALA A 316 -11.24 9.36 -6.07
N VAL A 317 -11.50 9.37 -7.37
CA VAL A 317 -11.48 10.64 -8.10
C VAL A 317 -12.70 11.43 -7.64
N ILE A 318 -12.54 12.73 -7.31
CA ILE A 318 -13.66 13.59 -6.90
C ILE A 318 -14.81 13.37 -7.87
N PRO A 319 -16.02 13.08 -7.37
CA PRO A 319 -17.15 12.75 -8.21
C PRO A 319 -17.39 13.89 -9.18
N ALA A 320 -17.33 13.51 -10.46
CA ALA A 320 -18.19 14.07 -11.46
C ALA A 320 -19.61 14.22 -10.86
N ALA A 321 -20.23 15.39 -10.96
CA ALA A 321 -21.67 15.49 -10.71
C ALA A 321 -22.39 14.35 -11.46
N PRO A 322 -23.51 13.79 -10.95
CA PRO A 322 -24.19 12.68 -11.63
C PRO A 322 -24.35 12.97 -13.13
N GLY A 323 -23.66 12.19 -13.98
CA GLY A 323 -23.62 12.37 -15.44
C GLY A 323 -22.36 13.01 -16.04
N GLN A 324 -21.39 13.49 -15.26
CA GLN A 324 -20.10 13.94 -15.80
C GLN A 324 -19.17 12.74 -16.08
N ALA A 325 -18.62 12.69 -17.29
CA ALA A 325 -17.68 11.63 -17.66
C ALA A 325 -16.27 11.92 -17.11
N LEU A 326 -15.66 10.93 -16.45
CA LEU A 326 -14.21 10.92 -16.22
C LEU A 326 -13.51 10.77 -17.56
N THR A 327 -12.46 11.55 -17.81
CA THR A 327 -11.62 11.40 -19.00
C THR A 327 -10.31 10.72 -18.64
N ARG A 328 -9.58 10.25 -19.66
CA ARG A 328 -8.21 9.77 -19.49
C ARG A 328 -7.22 10.88 -19.86
N ASP A 329 -6.07 10.88 -19.22
CA ASP A 329 -4.98 11.78 -19.63
C ASP A 329 -4.39 11.38 -20.99
N GLU A 330 -3.47 12.19 -21.51
CA GLU A 330 -2.89 12.03 -22.86
C GLU A 330 -2.22 10.66 -23.09
N THR A 331 -1.78 10.00 -22.02
CA THR A 331 -1.17 8.65 -22.08
C THR A 331 -2.20 7.53 -21.99
N GLY A 332 -3.46 7.84 -21.69
CA GLY A 332 -4.52 6.87 -21.44
C GLY A 332 -4.44 6.18 -20.08
N GLN A 333 -3.40 6.45 -19.28
CA GLN A 333 -3.09 5.68 -18.08
C GLN A 333 -3.82 6.20 -16.84
N SER A 334 -4.02 7.52 -16.72
CA SER A 334 -4.67 8.11 -15.55
C SER A 334 -6.12 8.47 -15.82
N LEU A 335 -6.99 8.25 -14.83
CA LEU A 335 -8.31 8.86 -14.78
C LEU A 335 -8.19 10.31 -14.28
N ILE A 336 -8.76 11.25 -15.02
CA ILE A 336 -8.74 12.67 -14.70
C ILE A 336 -10.16 13.21 -14.61
N HIS A 337 -10.38 14.04 -13.59
CA HIS A 337 -11.56 14.89 -13.50
C HIS A 337 -11.38 16.13 -14.38
N ALA A 338 -12.46 16.68 -14.95
CA ALA A 338 -12.40 17.87 -15.82
C ALA A 338 -11.79 19.11 -15.14
N GLN A 339 -11.79 19.15 -13.80
CA GLN A 339 -11.14 20.20 -13.01
C GLN A 339 -9.61 20.20 -13.13
N TRP A 340 -8.99 19.04 -13.38
CA TRP A 340 -7.54 18.91 -13.53
C TRP A 340 -6.98 19.75 -14.69
N PRO A 341 -7.40 19.53 -15.96
CA PRO A 341 -6.90 20.34 -17.07
C PRO A 341 -7.29 21.83 -16.92
N ALA A 342 -8.47 22.12 -16.35
CA ALA A 342 -8.88 23.50 -16.08
C ALA A 342 -7.97 24.21 -15.07
N PHE A 343 -7.49 23.52 -14.03
CA PHE A 343 -6.52 24.06 -13.08
C PHE A 343 -5.17 24.34 -13.75
N LEU A 344 -4.65 23.40 -14.55
CA LEU A 344 -3.41 23.60 -15.29
C LEU A 344 -3.50 24.78 -16.25
N GLN A 345 -4.62 24.90 -16.99
CA GLN A 345 -4.86 26.01 -17.91
C GLN A 345 -4.92 27.36 -17.17
N ARG A 346 -5.60 27.44 -16.02
CA ARG A 346 -5.63 28.66 -15.21
C ARG A 346 -4.26 29.06 -14.71
N ASN A 347 -3.47 28.12 -14.19
CA ASN A 347 -2.11 28.43 -13.74
C ASN A 347 -1.21 28.85 -14.90
N LYS A 348 -1.34 28.23 -16.08
CA LYS A 348 -0.64 28.66 -17.29
C LYS A 348 -1.03 30.09 -17.68
N ALA A 349 -2.32 30.43 -17.64
CA ALA A 349 -2.81 31.78 -17.92
C ALA A 349 -2.32 32.80 -16.87
N LEU A 350 -2.28 32.42 -15.59
CA LEU A 350 -1.70 33.26 -14.52
C LEU A 350 -0.24 33.57 -14.82
N LEU A 351 0.58 32.54 -15.09
CA LEU A 351 2.01 32.72 -15.36
C LEU A 351 2.28 33.49 -16.65
N ALA A 352 1.39 33.45 -17.64
CA ALA A 352 1.51 34.22 -18.87
C ALA A 352 1.48 35.74 -18.64
N HIS A 353 0.94 36.23 -17.52
CA HIS A 353 1.02 37.64 -17.12
C HIS A 353 2.41 38.06 -16.64
N TYR A 354 3.33 37.09 -16.47
CA TYR A 354 4.69 37.29 -15.99
C TYR A 354 5.70 36.75 -17.01
N PRO A 355 5.77 37.31 -18.23
CA PRO A 355 6.57 36.75 -19.32
C PRO A 355 8.08 36.78 -19.05
N GLN A 356 8.54 37.60 -18.09
CA GLN A 356 9.94 37.71 -17.68
C GLN A 356 10.32 36.74 -16.56
N ARG A 357 9.38 35.91 -16.08
CA ARG A 357 9.62 34.93 -15.02
C ARG A 357 10.62 33.87 -15.50
N PRO A 358 11.80 33.73 -14.87
CA PRO A 358 12.76 32.71 -15.26
C PRO A 358 12.20 31.28 -15.12
N PRO A 359 12.51 30.36 -16.04
CA PRO A 359 11.93 29.01 -16.07
C PRO A 359 12.42 28.12 -14.92
N TYR A 360 13.58 28.40 -14.33
CA TYR A 360 14.17 27.62 -13.23
C TYR A 360 13.56 27.95 -11.85
N LEU A 361 12.67 28.95 -11.76
CA LEU A 361 11.98 29.30 -10.52
C LEU A 361 10.94 28.23 -10.15
N GLU A 362 10.76 28.04 -8.85
CA GLU A 362 9.85 27.04 -8.31
C GLU A 362 8.38 27.37 -8.62
N MET A 363 7.55 26.34 -8.66
CA MET A 363 6.13 26.39 -8.92
C MET A 363 5.44 27.54 -8.16
N PHE A 364 4.58 28.24 -8.90
CA PHE A 364 3.62 29.18 -8.37
C PHE A 364 2.23 28.77 -8.89
N SER A 365 1.25 28.72 -7.99
CA SER A 365 -0.14 28.41 -8.34
C SER A 365 -1.13 29.26 -7.56
N GLY A 366 -2.26 29.58 -8.17
CA GLY A 366 -3.38 30.19 -7.46
C GLY A 366 -4.10 29.17 -6.57
N SER A 367 -4.88 29.65 -5.60
CA SER A 367 -5.73 28.78 -4.75
C SER A 367 -7.07 28.43 -5.39
N GLU A 368 -7.45 29.09 -6.48
CA GLU A 368 -8.72 28.87 -7.17
C GLU A 368 -8.79 27.54 -7.92
N THR A 369 -9.85 26.81 -7.63
CA THR A 369 -10.20 25.60 -8.35
C THR A 369 -11.69 25.61 -8.66
N ALA A 370 -12.09 24.84 -9.67
CA ALA A 370 -13.52 24.62 -9.96
C ALA A 370 -14.11 23.50 -9.09
N GLY A 371 -13.29 22.85 -8.24
CA GLY A 371 -13.74 21.87 -7.26
C GLY A 371 -14.24 22.54 -5.99
N ARG A 372 -15.29 21.96 -5.42
CA ARG A 372 -15.84 22.33 -4.11
C ARG A 372 -15.97 21.08 -3.28
N ILE A 373 -15.55 21.15 -2.02
CA ILE A 373 -15.77 20.03 -1.07
C ILE A 373 -17.27 19.76 -0.92
N SER A 374 -18.10 20.81 -0.99
CA SER A 374 -19.56 20.67 -0.88
C SER A 374 -20.21 19.83 -1.98
N ASP A 375 -19.54 19.66 -3.12
CA ASP A 375 -20.08 18.90 -4.26
C ASP A 375 -19.84 17.39 -4.11
N ILE A 376 -19.02 16.98 -3.14
CA ILE A 376 -18.74 15.57 -2.88
C ILE A 376 -19.91 15.01 -2.03
N PRO A 377 -20.55 13.89 -2.44
CA PRO A 377 -21.66 13.30 -1.71
C PRO A 377 -21.30 12.93 -0.27
N ALA A 378 -22.27 13.07 0.63
CA ALA A 378 -22.18 12.66 2.03
C ALA A 378 -21.08 13.38 2.84
N MET A 379 -20.55 14.53 2.39
CA MET A 379 -19.55 15.28 3.14
C MET A 379 -20.09 15.92 4.42
N GLU A 380 -21.40 16.05 4.57
CA GLU A 380 -22.06 16.39 5.84
C GLU A 380 -21.84 15.35 6.94
N LEU A 381 -21.55 14.11 6.56
CA LEU A 381 -21.28 13.00 7.46
C LEU A 381 -19.79 12.90 7.83
N THR A 382 -18.91 13.71 7.27
CA THR A 382 -17.48 13.63 7.58
C THR A 382 -17.16 14.23 8.96
N ASP A 383 -16.42 13.49 9.79
CA ASP A 383 -16.01 13.96 11.11
C ASP A 383 -14.76 14.85 11.01
N ILE A 384 -13.82 14.52 10.13
CA ILE A 384 -12.61 15.32 9.86
C ILE A 384 -12.38 15.48 8.36
N HIS A 385 -12.23 16.74 7.94
CA HIS A 385 -11.72 17.07 6.62
C HIS A 385 -10.20 17.23 6.71
N HIS A 386 -9.46 16.49 5.89
CA HIS A 386 -7.99 16.46 5.93
C HIS A 386 -7.38 16.85 4.59
N LEU A 387 -6.75 18.02 4.55
CA LEU A 387 -6.19 18.60 3.34
C LEU A 387 -4.72 18.22 3.15
N HIS A 388 -4.36 17.83 1.93
CA HIS A 388 -3.00 17.65 1.44
C HIS A 388 -2.88 18.31 0.08
N TRP A 389 -1.93 19.23 -0.13
CA TRP A 389 -1.59 19.76 -1.47
C TRP A 389 -2.79 19.89 -2.44
N ILE A 390 -3.73 20.76 -2.07
CA ILE A 390 -5.11 20.74 -2.58
C ILE A 390 -5.34 21.51 -3.89
N GLY A 391 -4.26 22.02 -4.51
CA GLY A 391 -4.34 22.75 -5.77
C GLY A 391 -5.06 21.91 -6.83
N GLY A 392 -6.07 22.48 -7.49
CA GLY A 392 -6.88 21.77 -8.50
C GLY A 392 -7.90 20.75 -7.97
N THR A 393 -8.05 20.60 -6.65
CA THR A 393 -9.00 19.65 -6.01
C THR A 393 -9.98 20.35 -5.07
N VAL A 394 -9.48 21.26 -4.22
CA VAL A 394 -10.30 22.02 -3.29
C VAL A 394 -9.95 23.50 -3.39
N ASP A 395 -10.96 24.35 -3.54
CA ASP A 395 -10.83 25.79 -3.36
C ASP A 395 -11.21 26.15 -1.93
N ILE A 396 -10.25 26.08 -1.02
CA ILE A 396 -10.50 26.34 0.41
C ILE A 396 -11.08 27.74 0.67
N CYS A 397 -10.74 28.72 -0.18
CA CYS A 397 -11.27 30.07 -0.08
C CYS A 397 -12.75 30.11 -0.48
N GLY A 398 -13.10 29.43 -1.58
CA GLY A 398 -14.48 29.27 -2.05
C GLY A 398 -15.35 28.40 -1.13
N ASP A 399 -14.78 27.39 -0.49
CA ASP A 399 -15.47 26.44 0.40
C ASP A 399 -15.61 26.95 1.85
N THR A 400 -15.20 28.19 2.13
CA THR A 400 -15.20 28.75 3.49
C THR A 400 -16.54 28.59 4.21
N ALA A 401 -17.66 28.83 3.50
CA ALA A 401 -19.00 28.72 4.08
C ALA A 401 -19.36 27.29 4.50
N PHE A 402 -18.96 26.28 3.71
CA PHE A 402 -19.20 24.87 4.02
C PHE A 402 -18.31 24.38 5.16
N LEU A 403 -17.03 24.78 5.14
CA LEU A 403 -16.00 24.33 6.10
C LEU A 403 -16.09 25.05 7.45
N LYS A 404 -16.78 26.18 7.54
CA LYS A 404 -16.94 26.92 8.79
C LYS A 404 -17.58 26.04 9.86
N GLY A 405 -16.93 25.99 11.03
CA GLY A 405 -17.38 25.17 12.17
C GLY A 405 -17.03 23.69 12.08
N ARG A 406 -16.50 23.19 10.95
CA ARG A 406 -16.09 21.80 10.78
C ARG A 406 -14.62 21.58 11.17
N PRO A 407 -14.26 20.39 11.69
CA PRO A 407 -12.86 20.07 11.99
C PRO A 407 -12.02 19.97 10.71
N LEU A 408 -10.98 20.79 10.61
CA LEU A 408 -10.09 20.82 9.47
C LEU A 408 -8.66 20.54 9.90
N VAL A 409 -8.10 19.44 9.42
CA VAL A 409 -6.67 19.14 9.53
C VAL A 409 -6.03 19.48 8.19
N TRP A 410 -4.88 20.14 8.19
CA TRP A 410 -4.13 20.41 6.96
C TRP A 410 -2.68 19.97 7.14
N THR A 411 -2.25 18.96 6.39
CA THR A 411 -0.84 18.61 6.30
C THR A 411 -0.17 19.41 5.19
N LEU A 412 0.79 20.24 5.57
CA LEU A 412 1.49 21.12 4.65
C LEU A 412 2.67 20.36 4.05
N HIS A 413 2.62 20.11 2.74
CA HIS A 413 3.72 19.48 1.99
C HIS A 413 4.75 20.50 1.49
N ASP A 414 4.38 21.77 1.47
CA ASP A 414 5.16 22.90 1.00
C ASP A 414 4.69 24.20 1.68
N MET A 415 5.22 25.36 1.26
CA MET A 415 4.90 26.66 1.82
C MET A 415 3.67 27.34 1.18
N HIS A 416 3.02 26.74 0.18
CA HIS A 416 1.88 27.37 -0.49
C HIS A 416 0.78 27.81 0.48
N PRO A 417 0.38 27.01 1.50
CA PRO A 417 -0.66 27.41 2.44
C PRO A 417 -0.30 28.66 3.27
N ILE A 418 0.99 28.98 3.45
CA ILE A 418 1.43 30.16 4.19
C ILE A 418 1.83 31.35 3.31
N THR A 419 1.92 31.17 1.98
CA THR A 419 2.31 32.22 1.03
C THR A 419 1.14 32.67 0.14
N GLY A 420 1.40 33.69 -0.68
CA GLY A 420 0.50 34.15 -1.74
C GLY A 420 0.44 33.25 -2.97
N GLY A 421 1.06 32.06 -2.97
CA GLY A 421 0.94 31.11 -4.10
C GLY A 421 2.25 30.44 -4.54
N CYS A 422 3.40 30.85 -4.00
CA CYS A 422 4.64 30.11 -4.21
C CYS A 422 4.72 28.88 -3.29
N HIS A 423 5.18 27.76 -3.84
CA HIS A 423 5.33 26.52 -3.07
C HIS A 423 6.59 26.54 -2.19
N TYR A 424 7.62 27.31 -2.57
CA TYR A 424 8.79 27.59 -1.73
C TYR A 424 9.16 29.07 -1.87
N ALA A 425 9.50 29.71 -0.75
CA ALA A 425 9.70 31.15 -0.70
C ALA A 425 11.13 31.58 -1.05
N GLY A 426 12.11 30.66 -1.02
CA GLY A 426 13.52 31.03 -1.16
C GLY A 426 13.94 31.96 -0.05
N SER A 427 14.60 33.06 -0.40
CA SER A 427 14.98 34.10 0.56
C SER A 427 13.84 35.06 0.93
N CYS A 428 12.67 34.97 0.29
CA CYS A 428 11.56 35.88 0.54
C CYS A 428 10.90 35.63 1.90
N ARG A 429 10.73 36.70 2.70
CA ARG A 429 10.02 36.67 4.00
C ARG A 429 8.65 37.35 3.97
N GLY A 430 8.11 37.66 2.79
CA GLY A 430 6.83 38.35 2.65
C GLY A 430 5.68 37.65 3.39
N PHE A 431 5.67 36.31 3.42
CA PHE A 431 4.64 35.52 4.10
C PHE A 431 4.51 35.81 5.61
N GLU A 432 5.56 36.32 6.27
CA GLU A 432 5.54 36.68 7.69
C GLU A 432 4.64 37.89 7.98
N ARG A 433 4.46 38.78 6.99
CA ARG A 433 3.68 40.01 7.14
C ARG A 433 2.55 40.09 6.13
N HIS A 434 2.91 40.07 4.85
CA HIS A 434 2.01 40.06 3.71
C HIS A 434 2.78 39.79 2.40
N CYS A 435 2.21 38.99 1.49
CA CYS A 435 2.80 38.77 0.16
C CYS A 435 2.49 39.94 -0.80
N GLY A 436 3.38 40.16 -1.76
CA GLY A 436 3.41 41.21 -2.77
C GLY A 436 4.81 41.25 -3.41
N SER A 437 4.97 41.87 -4.59
CA SER A 437 6.25 41.96 -5.32
C SER A 437 7.01 40.62 -5.35
N CYS A 438 6.32 39.55 -5.75
CA CYS A 438 6.75 38.19 -5.54
C CYS A 438 7.97 37.84 -6.41
N PRO A 439 9.10 37.44 -5.80
CA PRO A 439 10.27 37.01 -6.56
C PRO A 439 10.01 35.76 -7.41
N GLN A 440 9.12 34.86 -6.95
CA GLN A 440 8.74 33.65 -7.68
C GLN A 440 7.86 33.95 -8.91
N LEU A 441 7.29 35.15 -9.00
CA LEU A 441 6.64 35.67 -10.20
C LEU A 441 7.55 36.58 -11.03
N GLY A 442 8.74 36.92 -10.53
CA GLY A 442 9.59 37.97 -11.10
C GLY A 442 8.91 39.35 -11.10
N SER A 443 8.00 39.60 -10.16
CA SER A 443 7.22 40.84 -10.10
C SER A 443 7.80 41.84 -9.11
N SER A 444 7.82 43.12 -9.48
CA SER A 444 8.11 44.23 -8.58
C SER A 444 6.83 44.93 -8.06
N ASP A 445 5.65 44.53 -8.54
CA ASP A 445 4.36 45.14 -8.17
C ASP A 445 3.85 44.58 -6.83
N ASP A 446 3.62 45.46 -5.85
CA ASP A 446 3.11 45.05 -4.52
C ASP A 446 1.67 44.53 -4.58
N ALA A 447 0.91 44.89 -5.62
CA ALA A 447 -0.47 44.45 -5.87
C ALA A 447 -0.57 43.21 -6.78
N ASP A 448 0.52 42.49 -7.00
CA ASP A 448 0.59 41.31 -7.88
C ASP A 448 -0.35 40.15 -7.48
N HIS A 449 -0.32 39.05 -8.23
CA HIS A 449 -1.15 37.87 -7.93
C HIS A 449 -0.89 37.33 -6.52
N SER A 450 0.34 37.39 -6.02
CA SER A 450 0.67 36.88 -4.68
C SER A 450 -0.02 37.70 -3.57
N ARG A 451 -0.14 39.02 -3.74
CA ARG A 451 -0.88 39.90 -2.84
C ARG A 451 -2.36 39.54 -2.79
N ARG A 452 -2.98 39.36 -3.96
CA ARG A 452 -4.41 39.06 -4.06
C ARG A 452 -4.74 37.71 -3.44
N GLU A 453 -3.95 36.69 -3.75
CA GLU A 453 -4.10 35.36 -3.16
C GLU A 453 -3.88 35.36 -1.64
N TRP A 454 -2.89 36.11 -1.15
CA TRP A 454 -2.68 36.27 0.29
C TRP A 454 -3.88 36.93 0.99
N LEU A 455 -4.46 37.99 0.40
CA LEU A 455 -5.65 38.65 0.95
C LEU A 455 -6.85 37.69 1.04
N ARG A 456 -7.04 36.86 0.02
CA ARG A 456 -8.12 35.85 -0.02
C ARG A 456 -7.94 34.76 1.03
N LYS A 457 -6.75 34.17 1.10
CA LYS A 457 -6.40 33.18 2.13
C LYS A 457 -6.57 33.76 3.53
N LYS A 458 -6.12 35.00 3.74
CA LYS A 458 -6.27 35.70 5.02
C LYS A 458 -7.73 35.87 5.43
N ALA A 459 -8.61 36.21 4.48
CA ALA A 459 -10.04 36.31 4.75
C ALA A 459 -10.64 34.95 5.10
N ALA A 460 -10.36 33.91 4.32
CA ALA A 460 -10.89 32.56 4.55
C ALA A 460 -10.38 31.95 5.87
N TYR A 461 -9.07 31.94 6.10
CA TYR A 461 -8.47 31.23 7.24
C TYR A 461 -8.83 31.82 8.60
N ARG A 462 -9.28 33.09 8.63
CA ARG A 462 -9.83 33.70 9.84
C ARG A 462 -11.11 33.00 10.32
N GLU A 463 -11.94 32.54 9.39
CA GLU A 463 -13.22 31.89 9.68
C GLU A 463 -13.11 30.38 9.90
N LEU A 464 -11.99 29.77 9.48
CA LEU A 464 -11.79 28.33 9.49
C LEU A 464 -11.01 27.86 10.71
N ASP A 465 -11.44 26.74 11.30
CA ASP A 465 -10.73 26.10 12.40
C ASP A 465 -9.71 25.07 11.89
N ILE A 466 -8.58 25.59 11.43
CA ILE A 466 -7.49 24.80 10.83
C ILE A 466 -6.53 24.32 11.92
N THR A 467 -6.32 23.01 11.99
CA THR A 467 -5.19 22.38 12.68
C THR A 467 -4.10 22.05 11.66
N VAL A 468 -2.92 22.65 11.82
CA VAL A 468 -1.80 22.51 10.89
C VAL A 468 -0.93 21.33 11.32
N VAL A 469 -0.55 20.48 10.36
CA VAL A 469 0.46 19.44 10.52
C VAL A 469 1.60 19.68 9.54
N CYS A 470 2.82 19.66 10.04
CA CYS A 470 4.04 19.81 9.27
C CYS A 470 4.87 18.50 9.33
N PRO A 471 5.32 17.97 8.18
CA PRO A 471 6.24 16.83 8.16
C PRO A 471 7.60 17.11 8.81
N SER A 472 8.04 18.36 8.87
CA SER A 472 9.33 18.77 9.44
C SER A 472 9.20 19.89 10.46
N ARG A 473 10.19 19.99 11.35
CA ARG A 473 10.36 21.10 12.28
C ARG A 473 10.65 22.42 11.56
N TRP A 474 11.38 22.37 10.46
CA TRP A 474 11.62 23.55 9.62
C TRP A 474 10.31 24.18 9.15
N LEU A 475 9.43 23.39 8.53
CA LEU A 475 8.17 23.94 8.03
C LEU A 475 7.26 24.42 9.17
N ALA A 476 7.24 23.73 10.30
CA ALA A 476 6.51 24.18 11.49
C ALA A 476 6.98 25.56 11.97
N GLN A 477 8.30 25.80 11.98
CA GLN A 477 8.87 27.11 12.32
C GLN A 477 8.49 28.19 11.30
N GLU A 478 8.49 27.88 10.01
CA GLU A 478 8.06 28.84 8.98
C GLU A 478 6.54 29.13 9.09
N VAL A 479 5.72 28.14 9.42
CA VAL A 479 4.28 28.33 9.67
C VAL A 479 4.05 29.25 10.87
N GLN A 480 4.78 29.05 11.97
CA GLN A 480 4.66 29.87 13.18
C GLN A 480 4.99 31.35 12.92
N LYS A 481 5.93 31.64 12.02
CA LYS A 481 6.25 33.02 11.59
C LYS A 481 5.21 33.61 10.64
N SER A 482 4.37 32.78 10.02
CA SER A 482 3.46 33.22 8.95
C SER A 482 2.30 34.08 9.46
N SER A 483 1.95 35.09 8.67
CA SER A 483 0.79 35.95 8.91
C SER A 483 -0.56 35.26 8.69
N LEU A 484 -0.58 34.12 7.98
CA LEU A 484 -1.79 33.40 7.60
C LEU A 484 -2.17 32.30 8.62
N LEU A 485 -1.21 31.47 9.02
CA LEU A 485 -1.46 30.28 9.85
C LEU A 485 -0.70 30.30 11.20
N GLY A 486 0.16 31.28 11.46
CA GLY A 486 1.01 31.30 12.67
C GLY A 486 0.28 31.36 14.01
N LYS A 487 -1.03 31.65 14.01
CA LYS A 487 -1.89 31.62 15.20
C LYS A 487 -2.72 30.33 15.34
N LYS A 488 -2.65 29.42 14.37
CA LYS A 488 -3.37 28.15 14.38
C LYS A 488 -2.56 27.09 15.14
N PRO A 489 -3.19 26.02 15.69
CA PRO A 489 -2.45 24.90 16.25
C PRO A 489 -1.52 24.27 15.22
N VAL A 490 -0.25 24.05 15.58
CA VAL A 490 0.78 23.45 14.70
C VAL A 490 1.35 22.20 15.36
N HIS A 491 1.33 21.09 14.63
CA HIS A 491 1.90 19.80 15.03
C HIS A 491 2.97 19.34 14.05
N VAL A 492 3.99 18.64 14.56
CA VAL A 492 5.01 17.99 13.71
C VAL A 492 4.74 16.50 13.68
N ILE A 493 4.36 15.97 12.52
CA ILE A 493 4.19 14.53 12.29
C ILE A 493 4.89 14.17 10.97
N PRO A 494 6.02 13.45 11.01
CA PRO A 494 6.79 13.16 9.81
C PRO A 494 6.07 12.21 8.84
N ASN A 495 6.52 12.19 7.59
CA ASN A 495 6.03 11.24 6.60
C ASN A 495 6.43 9.81 6.93
N GLY A 496 5.55 8.85 6.65
CA GLY A 496 5.86 7.43 6.68
C GLY A 496 6.37 6.91 5.33
N VAL A 497 7.12 5.81 5.35
CA VAL A 497 7.58 5.08 4.17
C VAL A 497 7.18 3.59 4.25
N PRO A 498 6.80 2.93 3.14
CA PRO A 498 6.44 1.50 3.14
C PRO A 498 7.72 0.65 3.28
N THR A 499 8.05 0.29 4.52
CA THR A 499 9.30 -0.41 4.88
C THR A 499 9.33 -1.89 4.48
N ASP A 500 8.20 -2.44 4.06
CA ASP A 500 8.06 -3.76 3.46
C ASP A 500 8.53 -3.81 2.00
N VAL A 501 8.40 -2.68 1.28
CA VAL A 501 8.90 -2.47 -0.08
C VAL A 501 10.32 -1.91 -0.06
N PHE A 502 10.50 -0.73 0.56
CA PHE A 502 11.81 -0.13 0.71
C PHE A 502 12.55 -0.82 1.85
N LYS A 503 13.45 -1.72 1.50
CA LYS A 503 14.29 -2.48 2.43
C LYS A 503 15.60 -2.86 1.76
N PRO A 504 16.62 -3.30 2.52
CA PRO A 504 17.82 -3.88 1.94
C PRO A 504 17.49 -5.11 1.07
N LEU A 505 18.04 -5.14 -0.14
CA LEU A 505 17.92 -6.21 -1.13
C LEU A 505 19.31 -6.72 -1.55
N GLN A 506 19.35 -7.75 -2.41
CA GLN A 506 20.60 -8.33 -2.91
C GLN A 506 21.32 -7.39 -3.90
N ARG A 507 22.06 -6.43 -3.33
CA ARG A 507 22.81 -5.39 -4.04
C ARG A 507 23.72 -5.91 -5.15
N THR A 508 24.40 -7.05 -4.95
CA THR A 508 25.32 -7.62 -5.96
C THR A 508 24.59 -7.96 -7.26
N LEU A 509 23.41 -8.61 -7.17
CA LEU A 509 22.62 -8.96 -8.35
C LEU A 509 22.09 -7.71 -9.06
N ILE A 510 21.63 -6.72 -8.30
CA ILE A 510 21.11 -5.46 -8.84
C ILE A 510 22.21 -4.72 -9.60
N ARG A 511 23.42 -4.64 -9.03
CA ARG A 511 24.58 -4.02 -9.68
C ARG A 511 24.98 -4.72 -10.97
N GLN A 512 25.01 -6.06 -10.96
CA GLN A 512 25.28 -6.85 -12.17
C GLN A 512 24.27 -6.55 -13.28
N HIS A 513 22.97 -6.49 -12.94
CA HIS A 513 21.92 -6.19 -13.92
C HIS A 513 22.05 -4.77 -14.51
N LEU A 514 22.53 -3.81 -13.73
CA LEU A 514 22.77 -2.43 -14.18
C LEU A 514 24.16 -2.22 -14.83
N GLY A 515 24.98 -3.26 -14.94
CA GLY A 515 26.34 -3.16 -15.47
C GLY A 515 27.30 -2.35 -14.59
N LEU A 516 27.06 -2.32 -13.28
CA LEU A 516 27.89 -1.64 -12.27
C LEU A 516 28.96 -2.59 -11.74
N GLY A 517 30.19 -2.09 -11.60
CA GLY A 517 31.32 -2.83 -11.05
C GLY A 517 31.18 -3.07 -9.54
N ALA A 518 31.83 -4.12 -9.03
CA ALA A 518 31.86 -4.42 -7.60
C ALA A 518 32.55 -3.30 -6.79
N GLU A 519 33.59 -2.70 -7.37
CA GLU A 519 34.41 -1.64 -6.78
C GLU A 519 33.90 -0.22 -7.09
N ASP A 520 32.79 -0.10 -7.83
CA ASP A 520 32.20 1.20 -8.15
C ASP A 520 31.60 1.82 -6.88
N PHE A 521 31.88 3.12 -6.67
CA PHE A 521 31.18 3.94 -5.70
C PHE A 521 30.01 4.64 -6.40
N VAL A 522 28.81 4.17 -6.10
CA VAL A 522 27.60 4.49 -6.84
C VAL A 522 26.81 5.57 -6.10
N LEU A 523 26.79 6.77 -6.64
CA LEU A 523 25.94 7.86 -6.17
C LEU A 523 24.56 7.75 -6.83
N ILE A 524 23.51 8.19 -6.15
CA ILE A 524 22.18 8.32 -6.75
C ILE A 524 21.57 9.68 -6.48
N PHE A 525 21.01 10.31 -7.51
CA PHE A 525 20.30 11.59 -7.42
C PHE A 525 19.00 11.49 -8.24
N GLY A 526 17.88 11.95 -7.68
CA GLY A 526 16.61 11.96 -8.40
C GLY A 526 15.72 13.13 -8.03
N ALA A 527 15.02 13.66 -9.04
CA ALA A 527 14.07 14.75 -8.88
C ALA A 527 13.00 14.73 -9.97
N ASP A 528 11.79 15.15 -9.61
CA ASP A 528 10.66 15.29 -10.54
C ASP A 528 10.92 16.38 -11.61
N ALA A 529 11.67 17.43 -11.25
CA ALA A 529 12.16 18.48 -12.16
C ALA A 529 13.59 18.89 -11.77
N MET A 530 14.61 18.33 -12.43
CA MET A 530 16.02 18.62 -12.10
C MET A 530 16.44 20.06 -12.40
N ALA A 531 15.85 20.69 -13.43
CA ALA A 531 16.13 22.08 -13.81
C ALA A 531 15.69 23.12 -12.76
N THR A 532 14.81 22.76 -11.82
CA THR A 532 14.36 23.70 -10.79
C THR A 532 15.52 24.08 -9.88
N ARG A 533 15.80 25.38 -9.73
CA ARG A 533 16.95 25.90 -8.97
C ARG A 533 17.02 25.33 -7.55
N ARG A 534 15.85 25.15 -6.91
CA ARG A 534 15.70 24.57 -5.57
C ARG A 534 16.32 23.17 -5.43
N LYS A 535 16.34 22.36 -6.49
CA LYS A 535 16.89 21.00 -6.44
C LYS A 535 18.42 20.96 -6.41
N GLY A 536 19.08 22.08 -6.69
CA GLY A 536 20.53 22.26 -6.48
C GLY A 536 21.42 21.47 -7.44
N LEU A 537 20.98 21.29 -8.68
CA LEU A 537 21.77 20.61 -9.70
C LEU A 537 23.12 21.30 -9.96
N ALA A 538 23.15 22.64 -9.91
CA ALA A 538 24.39 23.41 -10.09
C ALA A 538 25.43 23.09 -9.00
N GLU A 539 24.99 23.03 -7.74
CA GLU A 539 25.84 22.66 -6.60
C GLU A 539 26.34 21.22 -6.71
N LEU A 540 25.46 20.32 -7.15
CA LEU A 540 25.82 18.92 -7.39
C LEU A 540 26.93 18.81 -8.45
N LEU A 541 26.75 19.46 -9.61
CA LEU A 541 27.76 19.45 -10.66
C LEU A 541 29.09 20.03 -10.16
N ALA A 542 29.07 21.13 -9.42
CA ALA A 542 30.27 21.70 -8.83
C ALA A 542 30.96 20.74 -7.84
N ALA A 543 30.19 20.03 -7.02
CA ALA A 543 30.73 19.03 -6.09
C ALA A 543 31.35 17.83 -6.81
N LEU A 544 30.69 17.33 -7.88
CA LEU A 544 31.19 16.20 -8.68
C LEU A 544 32.50 16.57 -9.40
N HIS A 545 32.63 17.78 -9.95
CA HIS A 545 33.87 18.23 -10.61
C HIS A 545 35.07 18.26 -9.65
N GLN A 546 34.83 18.58 -8.37
CA GLN A 546 35.87 18.55 -7.36
C GLN A 546 36.29 17.11 -7.02
N LEU A 547 35.33 16.18 -6.95
CA LEU A 547 35.59 14.77 -6.68
C LEU A 547 36.33 14.07 -7.83
N SER A 548 36.03 14.45 -9.07
CA SER A 548 36.64 13.87 -10.27
C SER A 548 38.06 14.35 -10.55
N ALA A 549 38.53 15.40 -9.86
CA ALA A 549 39.89 15.93 -10.02
C ALA A 549 40.98 15.07 -9.33
N GLY A 550 40.60 14.02 -8.59
CA GLY A 550 41.52 13.12 -7.88
C GLY A 550 41.69 11.74 -8.51
N ASN A 551 42.69 10.97 -8.03
CA ASN A 551 43.10 9.66 -8.58
C ASN A 551 42.02 8.55 -8.56
N ASN A 552 40.89 8.74 -7.87
CA ASN A 552 39.79 7.75 -7.75
C ASN A 552 38.55 8.06 -8.63
N ALA A 553 38.65 9.03 -9.56
CA ALA A 553 37.54 9.45 -10.41
C ALA A 553 36.94 8.31 -11.28
N SER A 554 37.76 7.32 -11.66
CA SER A 554 37.36 6.21 -12.54
C SER A 554 36.35 5.23 -11.93
N ARG A 555 36.17 5.25 -10.60
CA ARG A 555 35.23 4.37 -9.86
C ARG A 555 33.93 5.07 -9.47
N LEU A 556 33.80 6.37 -9.75
CA LEU A 556 32.61 7.12 -9.40
C LEU A 556 31.53 6.92 -10.47
N VAL A 557 30.35 6.47 -10.06
CA VAL A 557 29.20 6.30 -10.96
C VAL A 557 28.00 7.06 -10.42
N LEU A 558 27.38 7.92 -11.24
CA LEU A 558 26.15 8.62 -10.89
C LEU A 558 24.93 7.96 -11.52
N LEU A 559 24.04 7.43 -10.70
CA LEU A 559 22.68 7.05 -11.10
C LEU A 559 21.77 8.27 -11.03
N THR A 560 21.00 8.51 -12.08
CA THR A 560 20.00 9.56 -12.12
C THR A 560 18.61 9.02 -12.48
N PHE A 561 17.56 9.55 -11.87
CA PHE A 561 16.17 9.21 -12.21
C PHE A 561 15.24 10.42 -12.08
N GLY A 562 14.11 10.39 -12.79
CA GLY A 562 13.13 11.48 -12.84
C GLY A 562 13.18 12.27 -14.14
N SER A 563 12.97 13.60 -14.08
CA SER A 563 13.09 14.46 -15.26
C SER A 563 14.52 14.93 -15.45
N HIS A 564 15.11 14.66 -16.61
CA HIS A 564 16.49 15.05 -16.96
C HIS A 564 16.57 16.41 -17.65
N GLU A 565 15.46 17.13 -17.75
CA GLU A 565 15.47 18.50 -18.24
C GLU A 565 16.45 19.34 -17.40
N GLY A 566 17.38 20.03 -18.08
CA GLY A 566 18.43 20.84 -17.44
C GLY A 566 19.72 20.10 -17.06
N LEU A 567 19.79 18.78 -17.22
CA LEU A 567 21.03 18.01 -17.03
C LEU A 567 21.67 17.70 -18.38
N ASP A 568 22.81 18.31 -18.68
CA ASP A 568 23.66 17.96 -19.81
C ASP A 568 24.57 16.78 -19.43
N PRO A 569 24.44 15.60 -20.06
CA PRO A 569 25.33 14.47 -19.81
C PRO A 569 26.81 14.79 -20.06
N ALA A 570 27.13 15.72 -20.97
CA ALA A 570 28.50 16.13 -21.26
C ALA A 570 29.12 16.97 -20.12
N ALA A 571 28.29 17.55 -19.25
CA ALA A 571 28.74 18.31 -18.07
C ALA A 571 29.03 17.41 -16.86
N LEU A 572 28.79 16.10 -16.94
CA LEU A 572 29.06 15.16 -15.85
C LEU A 572 30.52 14.69 -15.90
N PRO A 573 31.28 14.87 -14.82
CA PRO A 573 32.71 14.54 -14.82
C PRO A 573 33.00 13.08 -14.42
N CYS A 574 31.97 12.24 -14.37
CA CYS A 574 32.06 10.83 -14.01
C CYS A 574 31.11 9.99 -14.87
N ARG A 575 31.27 8.66 -14.84
CA ARG A 575 30.34 7.75 -15.51
C ARG A 575 28.93 7.98 -14.94
N SER A 576 27.91 8.02 -15.80
CA SER A 576 26.52 8.19 -15.37
C SER A 576 25.59 7.20 -16.06
N LEU A 577 24.62 6.69 -15.31
CA LEU A 577 23.52 5.88 -15.85
C LEU A 577 22.19 6.58 -15.56
N ASN A 578 21.42 6.79 -16.61
CA ASN A 578 20.08 7.35 -16.54
C ASN A 578 19.06 6.20 -16.45
N LEU A 579 18.29 6.16 -15.36
CA LEU A 579 17.25 5.16 -15.12
C LEU A 579 15.85 5.61 -15.59
N GLY A 580 15.73 6.82 -16.11
CA GLY A 580 14.48 7.42 -16.57
C GLY A 580 13.52 7.72 -15.41
N ARG A 581 12.22 7.76 -15.72
CA ARG A 581 11.18 7.83 -14.68
C ARG A 581 10.90 6.42 -14.18
N LEU A 582 11.07 6.22 -12.87
CA LEU A 582 10.71 4.98 -12.19
C LEU A 582 9.24 5.06 -11.76
N GLY A 583 8.41 4.15 -12.25
CA GLY A 583 6.96 4.20 -12.13
C GLY A 583 6.41 3.52 -10.87
N THR A 584 7.20 2.68 -10.22
CA THR A 584 6.77 1.88 -9.07
C THR A 584 7.69 2.03 -7.86
N PRO A 585 7.16 1.86 -6.63
CA PRO A 585 7.96 1.79 -5.41
C PRO A 585 9.08 0.73 -5.46
N MET A 586 8.86 -0.40 -6.15
CA MET A 586 9.86 -1.46 -6.28
C MET A 586 11.02 -1.04 -7.19
N GLU A 587 10.76 -0.39 -8.32
CA GLU A 587 11.82 0.14 -9.20
C GLU A 587 12.70 1.16 -8.46
N LEU A 588 12.08 2.06 -7.68
CA LEU A 588 12.81 2.98 -6.80
C LEU A 588 13.65 2.23 -5.76
N ALA A 589 13.09 1.23 -5.09
CA ALA A 589 13.81 0.42 -4.11
C ALA A 589 15.02 -0.30 -4.73
N LEU A 590 14.90 -0.83 -5.95
CA LEU A 590 16.01 -1.44 -6.69
C LEU A 590 17.10 -0.40 -7.00
N ALA A 591 16.72 0.79 -7.48
CA ALA A 591 17.66 1.87 -7.77
C ALA A 591 18.43 2.32 -6.51
N TYR A 592 17.74 2.52 -5.39
CA TYR A 592 18.40 2.85 -4.12
C TYR A 592 19.35 1.74 -3.67
N ASN A 593 18.94 0.46 -3.75
CA ASN A 593 19.79 -0.67 -3.35
C ASN A 593 21.05 -0.82 -4.20
N ALA A 594 21.08 -0.30 -5.44
CA ALA A 594 22.30 -0.25 -6.25
C ALA A 594 23.33 0.76 -5.71
N ALA A 595 22.87 1.81 -5.04
CA ALA A 595 23.65 2.95 -4.61
C ALA A 595 24.43 2.72 -3.29
N ASP A 596 25.50 3.47 -3.15
CA ASP A 596 26.29 3.70 -1.94
C ASP A 596 25.86 4.93 -1.18
N CYS A 597 25.42 5.96 -1.89
CA CYS A 597 25.08 7.25 -1.29
C CYS A 597 23.95 7.92 -2.08
N LEU A 598 22.89 8.33 -1.38
CA LEU A 598 21.89 9.25 -1.93
C LEU A 598 22.45 10.67 -1.86
N LEU A 599 22.30 11.42 -2.93
CA LEU A 599 22.63 12.84 -3.00
C LEU A 599 21.38 13.69 -2.86
N VAL A 600 21.38 14.64 -1.92
CA VAL A 600 20.27 15.59 -1.71
C VAL A 600 20.81 17.03 -1.66
N PRO A 601 21.22 17.59 -2.80
CA PRO A 601 21.76 18.95 -2.91
C PRO A 601 20.65 20.02 -2.90
N SER A 602 19.44 19.70 -2.41
CA SER A 602 18.33 20.66 -2.42
C SER A 602 18.63 21.88 -1.57
N LEU A 603 18.28 23.07 -2.06
CA LEU A 603 18.42 24.35 -1.35
C LEU A 603 17.26 24.58 -0.37
N GLU A 604 16.08 24.05 -0.68
CA GLU A 604 14.93 23.95 0.22
C GLU A 604 14.22 22.63 -0.05
N ASP A 605 13.83 21.88 0.98
CA ASP A 605 12.92 20.74 0.84
C ASP A 605 12.28 20.42 2.19
N ASN A 606 10.97 20.18 2.22
CA ASN A 606 10.25 19.99 3.48
C ASN A 606 10.65 18.71 4.19
N LEU A 607 10.33 17.54 3.64
CA LEU A 607 10.71 16.24 4.19
C LEU A 607 10.81 15.26 3.02
N PRO A 608 11.88 15.34 2.21
CA PRO A 608 11.95 14.67 0.92
C PRO A 608 11.82 13.14 1.05
N ASN A 609 10.80 12.57 0.42
CA ASN A 609 10.53 11.12 0.46
C ASN A 609 11.74 10.28 0.02
N VAL A 610 12.53 10.77 -0.94
CA VAL A 610 13.74 10.07 -1.44
C VAL A 610 14.75 9.77 -0.32
N VAL A 611 14.84 10.65 0.70
CA VAL A 611 15.70 10.41 1.88
C VAL A 611 15.20 9.23 2.68
N LEU A 612 13.90 9.22 3.04
CA LEU A 612 13.31 8.12 3.80
C LEU A 612 13.36 6.80 3.04
N GLU A 613 13.10 6.83 1.73
CA GLU A 613 13.16 5.65 0.86
C GLU A 613 14.56 5.06 0.77
N ALA A 614 15.58 5.89 0.54
CA ALA A 614 16.97 5.45 0.47
C ALA A 614 17.46 4.93 1.84
N MET A 615 17.19 5.66 2.93
CA MET A 615 17.55 5.22 4.27
C MET A 615 16.83 3.91 4.64
N ALA A 616 15.58 3.72 4.20
CA ALA A 616 14.85 2.47 4.39
C ALA A 616 15.52 1.30 3.64
N CYS A 617 16.18 1.55 2.51
CA CYS A 617 17.03 0.59 1.81
C CYS A 617 18.44 0.45 2.40
N GLY A 618 18.74 1.16 3.50
CA GLY A 618 20.05 1.18 4.13
C GLY A 618 21.09 1.94 3.32
N VAL A 619 20.70 3.03 2.64
CA VAL A 619 21.59 3.88 1.84
C VAL A 619 21.80 5.20 2.59
N PRO A 620 23.05 5.55 2.97
CA PRO A 620 23.35 6.81 3.63
C PRO A 620 23.17 8.01 2.70
N VAL A 621 23.03 9.19 3.31
CA VAL A 621 22.72 10.44 2.60
C VAL A 621 23.89 11.41 2.67
N ALA A 622 24.30 11.97 1.53
CA ALA A 622 25.08 13.21 1.47
C ALA A 622 24.19 14.34 0.95
N GLY A 623 23.99 15.39 1.73
CA GLY A 623 23.09 16.46 1.33
C GLY A 623 23.32 17.76 2.08
N PHE A 624 22.52 18.76 1.77
CA PHE A 624 22.53 20.01 2.52
C PHE A 624 21.68 19.92 3.80
N ALA A 625 22.13 20.58 4.86
CA ALA A 625 21.40 20.78 6.11
C ALA A 625 20.26 21.81 5.94
N THR A 626 19.38 21.59 4.97
CA THR A 626 18.23 22.46 4.69
C THR A 626 16.92 21.77 5.03
N GLY A 627 15.90 22.57 5.31
CA GLY A 627 14.54 22.10 5.47
C GLY A 627 14.42 21.00 6.53
N GLY A 628 13.70 19.93 6.23
CA GLY A 628 13.59 18.77 7.13
C GLY A 628 14.61 17.67 6.89
N ILE A 629 15.63 17.86 6.05
CA ILE A 629 16.70 16.87 5.88
C ILE A 629 17.39 16.55 7.24
N PRO A 630 17.72 17.55 8.09
CA PRO A 630 18.26 17.29 9.42
C PRO A 630 17.30 16.58 10.40
N ASP A 631 16.00 16.52 10.10
CA ASP A 631 15.06 15.74 10.92
C ASP A 631 15.16 14.24 10.65
N MET A 632 15.69 13.86 9.48
CA MET A 632 15.80 12.48 9.02
C MET A 632 17.23 11.96 9.14
N VAL A 633 18.22 12.78 8.77
CA VAL A 633 19.64 12.39 8.69
C VAL A 633 20.38 12.86 9.94
N GLU A 634 21.00 11.91 10.63
CA GLU A 634 21.92 12.20 11.73
C GLU A 634 23.35 12.28 11.18
N ASP A 635 23.93 13.48 11.19
CA ASP A 635 25.28 13.75 10.65
C ASP A 635 26.34 12.91 11.36
N GLY A 636 27.16 12.21 10.58
CA GLY A 636 28.18 11.27 11.06
C GLY A 636 27.66 9.86 11.35
N THR A 637 26.35 9.66 11.48
CA THR A 637 25.72 8.38 11.82
C THR A 637 25.00 7.75 10.63
N THR A 638 24.03 8.45 10.03
CA THR A 638 23.22 7.94 8.90
C THR A 638 23.53 8.65 7.58
N GLY A 639 24.52 9.54 7.57
CA GLY A 639 24.85 10.37 6.43
C GLY A 639 25.78 11.51 6.81
N ARG A 640 26.02 12.43 5.88
CA ARG A 640 26.81 13.64 6.07
C ARG A 640 26.08 14.87 5.53
N LEU A 641 26.01 15.92 6.34
CA LEU A 641 25.28 17.14 6.02
C LEU A 641 26.22 18.34 5.87
N ALA A 642 26.11 19.03 4.74
CA ALA A 642 26.85 20.26 4.43
C ALA A 642 26.00 21.52 4.64
N PRO A 643 26.61 22.69 4.90
CA PRO A 643 25.90 23.97 4.82
C PRO A 643 25.21 24.15 3.46
N THR A 644 23.99 24.68 3.46
CA THR A 644 23.16 24.82 2.25
C THR A 644 23.85 25.69 1.19
N GLY A 645 24.00 25.15 -0.02
CA GLY A 645 24.62 25.84 -1.15
C GLY A 645 26.15 25.70 -1.22
N ASP A 646 26.81 25.12 -0.21
CA ASP A 646 28.26 24.91 -0.22
C ASP A 646 28.62 23.61 -0.95
N ALA A 647 28.82 23.72 -2.27
CA ALA A 647 29.23 22.60 -3.11
C ALA A 647 30.55 21.95 -2.68
N GLN A 648 31.48 22.71 -2.08
CA GLN A 648 32.76 22.17 -1.63
C GLN A 648 32.58 21.32 -0.38
N ALA A 649 31.74 21.76 0.56
CA ALA A 649 31.36 20.95 1.71
C ALA A 649 30.56 19.71 1.31
N LEU A 650 29.70 19.80 0.29
CA LEU A 650 29.00 18.64 -0.24
C LEU A 650 29.97 17.61 -0.83
N ALA A 651 30.98 18.04 -1.60
CA ALA A 651 32.02 17.16 -2.11
C ALA A 651 32.76 16.43 -0.98
N ARG A 652 33.11 17.15 0.11
CA ARG A 652 33.71 16.54 1.31
C ARG A 652 32.79 15.50 1.96
N CYS A 653 31.50 15.79 2.08
CA CYS A 653 30.52 14.84 2.64
C CYS A 653 30.46 13.53 1.83
N ILE A 654 30.50 13.63 0.50
CA ILE A 654 30.52 12.46 -0.39
C ILE A 654 31.84 11.69 -0.24
N ALA A 655 32.98 12.38 -0.23
CA ALA A 655 34.29 11.77 -0.04
C ALA A 655 34.38 11.03 1.30
N ASP A 656 33.89 11.66 2.38
CA ASP A 656 33.93 11.05 3.70
C ASP A 656 33.14 9.75 3.77
N LEU A 657 31.94 9.68 3.16
CA LEU A 657 31.15 8.45 3.08
C LEU A 657 31.84 7.37 2.22
N ARG A 658 32.47 7.77 1.11
CA ARG A 658 33.24 6.88 0.24
C ARG A 658 34.43 6.26 0.97
N ASP A 659 35.14 7.08 1.73
CA ASP A 659 36.42 6.74 2.33
C ASP A 659 36.27 6.10 3.72
N LEU A 660 35.03 5.90 4.20
CA LEU A 660 34.73 5.12 5.41
C LEU A 660 35.27 3.68 5.29
N PRO A 661 35.89 3.13 6.35
CA PRO A 661 36.20 1.70 6.43
C PRO A 661 34.96 0.83 6.21
N ALA A 662 35.11 -0.32 5.57
CA ALA A 662 33.99 -1.22 5.23
C ALA A 662 33.06 -1.56 6.42
N ARG A 663 33.64 -1.75 7.62
CA ARG A 663 32.85 -1.99 8.85
C ARG A 663 31.97 -0.78 9.22
N GLN A 664 32.49 0.44 9.07
CA GLN A 664 31.75 1.66 9.35
C GLN A 664 30.71 1.94 8.28
N GLN A 665 31.00 1.65 7.00
CA GLN A 665 29.99 1.69 5.94
C GLN A 665 28.83 0.75 6.27
N ALA A 666 29.11 -0.51 6.62
CA ALA A 666 28.07 -1.48 6.99
C ALA A 666 27.23 -1.01 8.19
N LEU A 667 27.87 -0.45 9.23
CA LEU A 667 27.19 0.11 10.38
C LEU A 667 26.29 1.30 10.01
N CYS A 668 26.81 2.25 9.22
CA CYS A 668 26.06 3.41 8.74
C CYS A 668 24.78 2.99 7.99
N ARG A 669 24.88 1.97 7.13
CA ARG A 669 23.73 1.40 6.41
C ARG A 669 22.68 0.78 7.33
N LEU A 670 23.12 0.06 8.36
CA LEU A 670 22.22 -0.52 9.37
C LEU A 670 21.50 0.60 10.15
N GLN A 671 22.24 1.62 10.58
CA GLN A 671 21.69 2.77 11.32
C GLN A 671 20.67 3.57 10.49
N CYS A 672 20.89 3.69 9.17
CA CYS A 672 19.89 4.26 8.27
C CYS A 672 18.56 3.52 8.34
N ARG A 673 18.62 2.18 8.26
CA ARG A 673 17.43 1.31 8.31
C ARG A 673 16.74 1.38 9.67
N GLU A 674 17.50 1.30 10.76
CA GLU A 674 16.98 1.34 12.14
C GLU A 674 16.28 2.68 12.44
N THR A 675 16.86 3.79 11.96
CA THR A 675 16.26 5.12 12.08
C THR A 675 14.89 5.18 11.40
N VAL A 676 14.75 4.60 10.21
CA VAL A 676 13.47 4.55 9.51
C VAL A 676 12.46 3.65 10.25
N LEU A 677 12.86 2.45 10.65
CA LEU A 677 11.98 1.49 11.32
C LEU A 677 11.44 1.99 12.66
N SER A 678 12.24 2.79 13.38
CA SER A 678 11.84 3.31 14.69
C SER A 678 10.93 4.54 14.61
N ARG A 679 11.02 5.35 13.55
CA ARG A 679 10.40 6.70 13.52
C ARG A 679 9.52 7.01 12.30
N PHE A 680 9.77 6.37 11.17
CA PHE A 680 9.23 6.79 9.87
C PHE A 680 8.42 5.69 9.17
N THR A 681 7.82 4.77 9.92
CA THR A 681 6.92 3.74 9.37
C THR A 681 5.53 4.32 9.09
N LEU A 682 4.80 3.72 8.13
CA LEU A 682 3.40 4.07 7.89
C LEU A 682 2.54 3.93 9.15
N MET A 683 2.81 2.91 9.98
CA MET A 683 2.07 2.65 11.21
C MET A 683 2.33 3.70 12.28
N ALA A 684 3.59 4.13 12.47
CA ALA A 684 3.92 5.20 13.40
C ALA A 684 3.23 6.52 13.00
N GLN A 685 3.27 6.85 11.70
CA GLN A 685 2.59 8.02 11.17
C GLN A 685 1.07 7.94 11.39
N ALA A 686 0.43 6.83 11.00
CA ALA A 686 -1.02 6.65 11.11
C ALA A 686 -1.53 6.74 12.56
N ARG A 687 -0.81 6.15 13.51
CA ARG A 687 -1.13 6.26 14.95
C ARG A 687 -1.06 7.71 15.43
N ALA A 688 -0.01 8.45 15.05
CA ALA A 688 0.12 9.85 15.42
C ALA A 688 -1.03 10.73 14.86
N TYR A 689 -1.48 10.47 13.64
CA TYR A 689 -2.65 11.15 13.07
C TYR A 689 -3.96 10.73 13.74
N SER A 690 -4.16 9.44 14.00
CA SER A 690 -5.34 8.94 14.73
C SER A 690 -5.48 9.59 16.11
N ASP A 691 -4.36 9.73 16.83
CA ASP A 691 -4.33 10.44 18.12
C ASP A 691 -4.63 11.93 17.97
N LEU A 692 -4.09 12.58 16.93
CA LEU A 692 -4.38 13.98 16.64
C LEU A 692 -5.86 14.20 16.33
N TYR A 693 -6.44 13.35 15.50
CA TYR A 693 -7.85 13.41 15.14
C TYR A 693 -8.77 13.34 16.34
N ARG A 694 -8.50 12.41 17.26
CA ARG A 694 -9.26 12.30 18.52
C ARG A 694 -9.17 13.58 19.35
N ARG A 695 -7.96 14.15 19.51
CA ARG A 695 -7.76 15.42 20.22
C ARG A 695 -8.50 16.59 19.57
N VAL A 696 -8.48 16.68 18.24
CA VAL A 696 -9.18 17.73 17.48
C VAL A 696 -10.70 17.65 17.68
N LEU A 697 -11.27 16.45 17.77
CA LEU A 697 -12.69 16.28 18.06
C LEU A 697 -13.03 16.51 19.53
N GLU A 698 -12.19 16.06 20.45
CA GLU A 698 -12.37 16.26 21.90
C GLU A 698 -12.36 17.75 22.27
N ALA A 699 -11.49 18.55 21.68
CA ALA A 699 -11.41 20.00 21.94
C ALA A 699 -12.67 20.79 21.51
N ARG A 700 -13.62 20.14 20.83
CA ARG A 700 -14.89 20.74 20.37
C ARG A 700 -16.11 20.30 21.18
N ARG A 701 -15.96 19.30 22.04
CA ARG A 701 -16.98 18.91 23.02
C ARG A 701 -16.86 19.84 24.23
#